data_AF-A0A938S9D3-F1
#
_entry.id   AF-A0A938S9D3-F1
#
_cell.length_a   1.000
_cell.length_b   1.000
_cell.length_c   1.000
_cell.angle_alpha   90.00
_cell.angle_beta   90.00
_cell.angle_gamma   90.00
#
_symmetry.space_group_name_H-M   'P 1'
#
loop_
_entity.id
_entity.type
_entity.pdbx_description
1 polymer ?
#
loop_
_entity_poly.entity_id
_entity_poly.type
_entity_poly.pdbx_seq_one_letter_code
_entity_poly.pdbx_strand_id
1 'polypeptide(L)'
;MKTLDSSGHLGIGEVNVHSKAEGGSEMRERAFAVLTVLWLFSLWCWAQPAEVKGKVVTTGGKPVAEAEVYLIRQDPESRKQVLAGSAKSDERGEFSFRRAGSGAEAPPREVTIAAWHPALAIGWAAYNPSKPKDITIRLEDPPSELNGKVRDLKGKPVGKARVFPHYIARGSGVWFPEELAQKWATLTTATGEFDLRLCPSRASVGIIVEATGFARQEVSSFNLKEELDVTVWKGSVVQGQVQCEDPKAGVSNLTVQSNTKAKVYKAVHTKTDENGRFVLKDVMPGEVSVDVYPAAQSQWLPESDHRFTLAEGENKDGLVFRLKKATKVSGRVVESGTGQPLAGLNIYANTRPGGYISQVAKTDKEGAYSFYALPGEVQVHQTGSGQLPIWRDDQRQTIHVGSEPVTVPDFKSARLVAVTGSIVDEKGNPVGGVEVTYGTRPGPFPSWERRWVRSDGKGAFRIPDLLPDAPITAQARTGTGFSDSVTFVPRHQKEPIRLVVKQGSGVRLKGRVIDTDGQPISGADVVLSSHSDRAMMTGLVRWKTGRNGSFESDLLSADSAYSAHVWADKHSPASTTEWQAEAGKTHDFGDIVLRKEAGVLAGRVVDSKGNPVAGARVWNAGDASKLIETQSGAKGEFRLEGLREGYAYAFAEKEGYRLAGLRAKIGSDDLVLKLYGTQEQPEIRVLSPPLPPTRGRVAELVPMLADIGLRQAEREKNPQTRDYYRPKLIAALAQVDPLKAKTLSAQAGGKYDADIALALASQSVKKNTEEAIAYLNSVPNGRDKGYRVVCMTEDLARQDPEKARLLLPQALLVVRALQSVQDGTALLPRLAKVMKDIGMTGSREILADCAAKARNFGADGDDAYARGVVAQELYEFDPEAALELLKPLRDGHHRARPLVNIARRMAAKDPDRAVALIEQAKEASWEKPRLCHRLAETDLARAERL
;
A
#
# COMPACT_ATOMS: atom_id res chain seq x y z
N MET A 1 -31.31 -27.80 47.43
CA MET A 1 -32.29 -28.15 48.48
C MET A 1 -33.43 -27.13 48.42
N LYS A 2 -34.65 -27.63 48.19
CA LYS A 2 -36.00 -27.08 48.50
C LYS A 2 -36.40 -25.66 48.04
N THR A 3 -37.21 -25.65 46.98
CA THR A 3 -38.54 -25.00 46.75
C THR A 3 -39.22 -24.15 47.83
N LEU A 4 -39.97 -23.11 47.36
CA LEU A 4 -41.27 -22.51 47.81
C LEU A 4 -41.21 -20.96 47.65
N ASP A 5 -42.24 -20.18 47.30
CA ASP A 5 -43.64 -20.38 46.91
C ASP A 5 -44.18 -19.06 46.28
N SER A 6 -45.41 -19.12 45.80
CA SER A 6 -46.23 -18.16 45.08
C SER A 6 -47.40 -17.62 45.94
N SER A 7 -48.08 -16.59 45.43
CA SER A 7 -49.54 -16.27 45.56
C SER A 7 -50.07 -15.22 46.57
N GLY A 8 -51.05 -14.43 46.08
CA GLY A 8 -52.21 -13.83 46.80
C GLY A 8 -52.14 -12.33 47.19
N HIS A 9 -52.61 -11.34 46.41
CA HIS A 9 -53.96 -10.77 46.20
C HIS A 9 -54.64 -9.94 47.34
N LEU A 10 -54.99 -8.69 46.96
CA LEU A 10 -56.14 -7.81 47.30
C LEU A 10 -56.29 -7.11 48.67
N GLY A 11 -56.59 -5.81 48.61
CA GLY A 11 -57.18 -5.01 49.69
C GLY A 11 -57.48 -3.57 49.28
N ILE A 12 -58.77 -3.26 49.06
CA ILE A 12 -59.37 -1.94 48.83
C ILE A 12 -59.58 -1.25 50.20
N GLY A 13 -59.47 0.09 50.28
CA GLY A 13 -60.03 0.85 51.42
C GLY A 13 -59.60 2.31 51.49
N GLU A 14 -60.49 3.22 51.07
CA GLU A 14 -60.46 4.66 51.38
C GLU A 14 -60.63 4.93 52.88
N VAL A 15 -60.00 5.99 53.42
CA VAL A 15 -60.65 6.91 54.40
C VAL A 15 -60.02 8.32 54.28
N ASN A 16 -60.90 9.28 53.98
CA ASN A 16 -60.70 10.73 54.11
C ASN A 16 -60.69 11.18 55.59
N VAL A 17 -59.85 12.16 55.94
CA VAL A 17 -60.12 13.06 57.09
C VAL A 17 -59.78 14.50 56.71
N HIS A 18 -60.82 15.34 56.66
CA HIS A 18 -60.77 16.80 56.64
C HIS A 18 -60.37 17.35 58.02
N SER A 19 -59.57 18.43 58.07
CA SER A 19 -59.93 19.64 58.84
C SER A 19 -59.07 20.86 58.46
N LYS A 20 -59.71 22.03 58.55
CA LYS A 20 -59.33 23.37 58.06
C LYS A 20 -58.24 24.06 58.89
N ALA A 21 -57.47 24.96 58.24
CA ALA A 21 -57.05 26.23 58.83
C ALA A 21 -56.82 27.29 57.73
N GLU A 22 -57.64 28.34 57.77
CA GLU A 22 -57.52 29.56 56.97
C GLU A 22 -56.39 30.44 57.55
N GLY A 23 -55.47 30.88 56.68
CA GLY A 23 -54.36 31.76 57.07
C GLY A 23 -53.34 31.99 55.96
N GLY A 24 -53.77 32.08 54.68
CA GLY A 24 -52.86 32.09 53.54
C GLY A 24 -53.19 33.01 52.38
N SER A 25 -54.23 33.86 52.45
CA SER A 25 -54.66 34.64 51.27
C SER A 25 -53.71 35.80 50.93
N GLU A 26 -53.24 36.60 51.89
CA GLU A 26 -52.32 37.72 51.60
C GLU A 26 -50.92 37.25 51.13
N MET A 27 -50.43 36.14 51.68
CA MET A 27 -49.13 35.58 51.27
C MET A 27 -49.22 34.91 49.89
N ARG A 28 -50.39 34.32 49.55
CA ARG A 28 -50.65 33.79 48.22
C ARG A 28 -50.82 34.87 47.18
N GLU A 29 -51.48 35.99 47.47
CA GLU A 29 -51.61 37.09 46.49
C GLU A 29 -50.28 37.81 46.22
N ARG A 30 -49.45 38.03 47.26
CA ARG A 30 -48.09 38.55 47.05
C ARG A 30 -47.19 37.54 46.32
N ALA A 31 -47.33 36.25 46.62
CA ALA A 31 -46.62 35.21 45.87
C ALA A 31 -47.11 35.09 44.42
N PHE A 32 -48.42 35.25 44.16
CA PHE A 32 -48.98 35.24 42.81
C PHE A 32 -48.59 36.49 42.03
N ALA A 33 -48.55 37.67 42.65
CA ALA A 33 -48.07 38.90 42.00
C ALA A 33 -46.56 38.83 41.70
N VAL A 34 -45.74 38.31 42.63
CA VAL A 34 -44.29 38.09 42.40
C VAL A 34 -44.05 36.99 41.37
N LEU A 35 -44.83 35.90 41.38
CA LEU A 35 -44.76 34.85 40.36
C LEU A 35 -45.24 35.37 39.01
N THR A 36 -46.29 36.19 38.93
CA THR A 36 -46.79 36.75 37.66
C THR A 36 -45.84 37.80 37.13
N VAL A 37 -45.21 38.62 37.97
CA VAL A 37 -44.13 39.52 37.57
C VAL A 37 -42.91 38.72 37.13
N LEU A 38 -42.49 37.66 37.83
CA LEU A 38 -41.40 36.78 37.40
C LEU A 38 -41.75 35.99 36.12
N TRP A 39 -43.02 35.64 35.91
CA TRP A 39 -43.50 34.95 34.72
C TRP A 39 -43.58 35.90 33.53
N LEU A 40 -44.07 37.13 33.73
CA LEU A 40 -44.05 38.21 32.74
C LEU A 40 -42.63 38.70 32.45
N PHE A 41 -41.72 38.77 33.44
CA PHE A 41 -40.29 39.06 33.25
C PHE A 41 -39.59 37.89 32.55
N SER A 42 -40.02 36.64 32.79
CA SER A 42 -39.51 35.47 32.06
C SER A 42 -40.02 35.44 30.62
N LEU A 43 -41.26 35.86 30.36
CA LEU A 43 -41.82 36.06 29.02
C LEU A 43 -41.18 37.25 28.29
N TRP A 44 -40.84 38.33 29.02
CA TRP A 44 -40.13 39.50 28.49
C TRP A 44 -38.64 39.20 28.22
N CYS A 45 -38.00 38.39 29.08
CA CYS A 45 -36.64 37.85 28.84
C CYS A 45 -36.60 36.77 27.76
N TRP A 46 -37.70 36.04 27.51
CA TRP A 46 -37.82 35.07 26.40
C TRP A 46 -38.19 35.73 25.07
N ALA A 47 -38.71 36.96 25.09
CA ALA A 47 -39.08 37.72 23.89
C ALA A 47 -37.98 38.69 23.39
N GLN A 48 -36.85 38.83 24.09
CA GLN A 48 -35.69 39.52 23.54
C GLN A 48 -35.01 38.59 22.52
N PRO A 49 -34.93 38.94 21.23
CA PRO A 49 -34.20 38.13 20.27
C PRO A 49 -32.74 38.07 20.74
N ALA A 50 -32.23 36.86 21.03
CA ALA A 50 -30.82 36.67 21.35
C ALA A 50 -29.98 37.19 20.17
N GLU A 51 -29.47 38.41 20.32
CA GLU A 51 -28.73 39.13 19.30
C GLU A 51 -27.32 38.52 19.24
N VAL A 52 -26.97 37.92 18.11
CA VAL A 52 -25.62 37.39 17.90
C VAL A 52 -24.74 38.58 17.53
N LYS A 53 -23.80 38.94 18.40
CA LYS A 53 -22.88 40.06 18.25
C LYS A 53 -21.45 39.58 18.08
N GLY A 54 -20.66 40.37 17.35
CA GLY A 54 -19.25 40.10 17.19
C GLY A 54 -18.50 41.20 16.48
N LYS A 55 -17.22 40.94 16.23
CA LYS A 55 -16.33 41.82 15.47
C LYS A 55 -15.64 41.09 14.33
N VAL A 56 -15.52 41.77 13.19
CA VAL A 56 -14.65 41.38 12.07
C VAL A 56 -13.39 42.23 12.14
N VAL A 57 -12.24 41.56 12.22
CA VAL A 57 -10.92 42.19 12.29
C VAL A 57 -9.97 41.52 11.31
N THR A 58 -8.90 42.21 10.92
CA THR A 58 -7.79 41.57 10.21
C THR A 58 -6.99 40.66 11.15
N THR A 59 -6.13 39.80 10.61
CA THR A 59 -5.17 39.01 11.42
C THR A 59 -4.26 39.88 12.29
N GLY A 60 -3.97 41.12 11.85
CA GLY A 60 -3.25 42.13 12.63
C GLY A 60 -4.12 42.89 13.67
N GLY A 61 -5.40 42.55 13.79
CA GLY A 61 -6.31 43.11 14.79
C GLY A 61 -6.99 44.42 14.41
N LYS A 62 -6.84 44.92 13.17
CA LYS A 62 -7.53 46.13 12.71
C LYS A 62 -9.01 45.83 12.42
N PRO A 63 -9.97 46.67 12.82
CA PRO A 63 -11.36 46.54 12.42
C PRO A 63 -11.54 46.50 10.90
N VAL A 64 -12.46 45.66 10.42
CA VAL A 64 -12.84 45.60 9.00
C VAL A 64 -14.28 46.08 8.85
N ALA A 65 -14.47 47.24 8.23
CA ALA A 65 -15.78 47.78 7.91
C ALA A 65 -16.36 47.16 6.63
N GLU A 66 -17.68 47.19 6.48
CA GLU A 66 -18.40 46.69 5.29
C GLU A 66 -18.13 45.21 4.96
N ALA A 67 -17.60 44.42 5.90
CA ALA A 67 -17.47 42.99 5.73
C ALA A 67 -18.85 42.34 5.81
N GLU A 68 -19.19 41.53 4.82
CA GLU A 68 -20.43 40.76 4.80
C GLU A 68 -20.30 39.55 5.72
N VAL A 69 -21.15 39.48 6.73
CA VAL A 69 -21.14 38.43 7.76
C VAL A 69 -22.36 37.54 7.58
N TYR A 70 -22.13 36.23 7.57
CA TYR A 70 -23.09 35.19 7.22
C TYR A 70 -23.23 34.19 8.36
N LEU A 71 -24.46 33.98 8.80
CA LEU A 71 -24.82 32.91 9.74
C LEU A 71 -25.24 31.67 8.93
N ILE A 72 -24.45 30.61 9.03
CA ILE A 72 -24.63 29.36 8.27
C ILE A 72 -25.03 28.25 9.25
N ARG A 73 -26.15 27.58 8.96
CA ARG A 73 -26.60 26.39 9.70
C ARG A 73 -26.72 25.19 8.76
N GLN A 74 -26.58 24.01 9.33
CA GLN A 74 -26.94 22.78 8.62
C GLN A 74 -28.44 22.54 8.75
N ASP A 75 -29.09 22.23 7.65
CA ASP A 75 -30.46 21.76 7.62
C ASP A 75 -30.54 20.31 8.18
N PRO A 76 -31.38 20.03 9.19
CA PRO A 76 -31.41 18.72 9.85
C PRO A 76 -31.78 17.56 8.92
N GLU A 77 -32.69 17.79 7.97
CA GLU A 77 -33.23 16.76 7.08
C GLU A 77 -32.33 16.52 5.86
N SER A 78 -32.05 17.58 5.10
CA SER A 78 -31.26 17.50 3.86
C SER A 78 -29.75 17.46 4.12
N ARG A 79 -29.31 17.78 5.34
CA ARG A 79 -27.90 17.96 5.73
C ARG A 79 -27.16 19.04 4.93
N LYS A 80 -27.85 19.82 4.09
CA LYS A 80 -27.28 20.92 3.31
C LYS A 80 -27.03 22.14 4.19
N GLN A 81 -26.07 22.98 3.80
CA GLN A 81 -25.85 24.26 4.46
C GLN A 81 -26.85 25.28 3.93
N VAL A 82 -27.51 25.98 4.85
CA VAL A 82 -28.49 27.02 4.53
C VAL A 82 -28.12 28.33 5.22
N LEU A 83 -28.38 29.43 4.52
CA LEU A 83 -28.15 30.76 5.05
C LEU A 83 -29.26 31.11 6.05
N ALA A 84 -28.89 31.32 7.32
CA ALA A 84 -29.82 31.63 8.41
C ALA A 84 -29.87 33.13 8.75
N GLY A 85 -28.92 33.92 8.25
CA GLY A 85 -28.88 35.37 8.44
C GLY A 85 -27.67 36.00 7.77
N SER A 86 -27.78 37.28 7.44
CA SER A 86 -26.67 38.08 6.93
C SER A 86 -26.66 39.46 7.60
N ALA A 87 -25.48 40.04 7.74
CA ALA A 87 -25.24 41.37 8.28
C ALA A 87 -24.00 41.99 7.61
N LYS A 88 -23.77 43.28 7.85
CA LYS A 88 -22.50 43.94 7.51
C LYS A 88 -21.85 44.47 8.77
N SER A 89 -20.53 44.50 8.80
CA SER A 89 -19.79 45.16 9.87
C SER A 89 -19.75 46.68 9.70
N ASP A 90 -19.80 47.42 10.80
CA ASP A 90 -19.66 48.87 10.84
C ASP A 90 -18.19 49.34 10.80
N GLU A 91 -17.95 50.66 10.93
CA GLU A 91 -16.59 51.25 10.95
C GLU A 91 -15.69 50.70 12.07
N ARG A 92 -16.27 50.17 13.15
CA ARG A 92 -15.55 49.53 14.27
C ARG A 92 -15.42 48.01 14.09
N GLY A 93 -15.83 47.50 12.92
CA GLY A 93 -15.85 46.08 12.60
C GLY A 93 -16.96 45.33 13.34
N GLU A 94 -17.87 46.01 14.03
CA GLU A 94 -18.93 45.40 14.82
C GLU A 94 -20.09 44.96 13.91
N PHE A 95 -20.63 43.77 14.17
CA PHE A 95 -21.82 43.27 13.48
C PHE A 95 -22.83 42.72 14.48
N SER A 96 -24.10 42.77 14.12
CA SER A 96 -25.14 42.05 14.84
C SER A 96 -26.20 41.45 13.91
N PHE A 97 -26.73 40.29 14.30
CA PHE A 97 -27.86 39.65 13.63
C PHE A 97 -29.13 39.83 14.47
N ARG A 98 -30.22 40.30 13.85
CA ARG A 98 -31.56 40.14 14.42
C ARG A 98 -32.08 38.75 14.05
N ARG A 99 -32.37 37.92 15.06
CA ARG A 99 -32.96 36.59 14.87
C ARG A 99 -34.31 36.72 14.15
N ALA A 100 -34.45 36.16 12.95
CA ALA A 100 -35.75 35.95 12.34
C ALA A 100 -36.53 34.87 13.14
N GLY A 101 -37.81 35.12 13.39
CA GLY A 101 -38.63 34.44 14.40
C GLY A 101 -38.81 32.92 14.27
N SER A 102 -39.01 32.32 15.46
CA SER A 102 -39.71 31.08 15.81
C SER A 102 -39.97 30.01 14.73
N GLY A 103 -39.10 29.00 14.67
CA GLY A 103 -39.49 27.61 14.48
C GLY A 103 -39.21 26.86 15.77
N ALA A 104 -40.14 26.03 16.25
CA ALA A 104 -40.12 25.34 17.54
C ALA A 104 -39.09 24.18 17.64
N GLU A 105 -37.90 24.34 17.05
CA GLU A 105 -36.82 23.37 17.15
C GLU A 105 -35.72 23.87 18.10
N ALA A 106 -35.20 22.94 18.91
CA ALA A 106 -34.05 23.20 19.76
C ALA A 106 -32.88 23.74 18.89
N PRO A 107 -32.21 24.84 19.29
CA PRO A 107 -31.16 25.42 18.48
C PRO A 107 -30.06 24.37 18.22
N PRO A 108 -29.52 24.29 16.99
CA PRO A 108 -28.41 23.40 16.70
C PRO A 108 -27.25 23.64 17.68
N ARG A 109 -26.62 22.55 18.14
CA ARG A 109 -25.56 22.60 19.17
C ARG A 109 -24.41 23.55 18.80
N GLU A 110 -24.12 23.72 17.51
CA GLU A 110 -23.15 24.68 16.96
C GLU A 110 -23.60 25.17 15.56
N VAL A 111 -23.37 26.45 15.25
CA VAL A 111 -23.57 27.09 13.93
C VAL A 111 -22.25 27.73 13.49
N THR A 112 -22.09 28.03 12.19
CA THR A 112 -20.89 28.70 11.69
C THR A 112 -21.20 30.15 11.34
N ILE A 113 -20.34 31.08 11.75
CA ILE A 113 -20.39 32.47 11.31
C ILE A 113 -19.17 32.71 10.41
N ALA A 114 -19.42 33.05 9.15
CA ALA A 114 -18.39 33.37 8.17
C ALA A 114 -18.43 34.87 7.86
N ALA A 115 -17.30 35.50 7.57
CA ALA A 115 -17.22 36.87 7.10
C ALA A 115 -16.37 36.96 5.84
N TRP A 116 -16.80 37.79 4.89
CA TRP A 116 -16.13 38.03 3.62
C TRP A 116 -16.01 39.54 3.38
N HIS A 117 -14.90 39.93 2.76
CA HIS A 117 -14.68 41.29 2.29
C HIS A 117 -13.93 41.20 0.95
N PRO A 118 -14.25 42.00 -0.08
CA PRO A 118 -13.67 41.89 -1.42
C PRO A 118 -12.13 41.94 -1.49
N ALA A 119 -11.50 42.60 -0.54
CA ALA A 119 -10.04 42.76 -0.47
C ALA A 119 -9.32 41.78 0.46
N LEU A 120 -10.03 40.90 1.17
CA LEU A 120 -9.47 40.07 2.25
C LEU A 120 -9.89 38.59 2.11
N ALA A 121 -9.14 37.69 2.74
CA ALA A 121 -9.52 36.28 2.79
C ALA A 121 -10.76 36.06 3.67
N ILE A 122 -11.61 35.11 3.29
CA ILE A 122 -12.75 34.66 4.11
C ILE A 122 -12.25 34.11 5.44
N GLY A 123 -12.90 34.52 6.53
CA GLY A 123 -12.71 33.99 7.87
C GLY A 123 -14.00 33.39 8.40
N TRP A 124 -13.89 32.43 9.32
CA TRP A 124 -15.05 31.82 9.97
C TRP A 124 -14.75 31.44 11.42
N ALA A 125 -15.81 31.27 12.20
CA ALA A 125 -15.72 30.75 13.55
C ALA A 125 -17.00 29.96 13.91
N ALA A 126 -16.82 28.92 14.72
CA ALA A 126 -17.94 28.17 15.29
C ALA A 126 -18.58 28.99 16.43
N TYR A 127 -19.90 29.04 16.45
CA TYR A 127 -20.69 29.74 17.45
C TYR A 127 -21.70 28.77 18.08
N ASN A 128 -21.83 28.82 19.41
CA ASN A 128 -22.80 28.00 20.13
C ASN A 128 -23.97 28.89 20.58
N PRO A 129 -25.16 28.78 19.95
CA PRO A 129 -26.29 29.61 20.29
C PRO A 129 -26.77 29.45 21.74
N SER A 130 -26.51 28.30 22.36
CA SER A 130 -26.89 28.01 23.75
C SER A 130 -25.94 28.60 24.79
N LYS A 131 -24.79 29.14 24.36
CA LYS A 131 -23.81 29.85 25.20
C LYS A 131 -23.37 31.14 24.50
N PRO A 132 -24.25 32.15 24.42
CA PRO A 132 -23.96 33.37 23.67
C PRO A 132 -22.75 34.08 24.25
N LYS A 133 -21.81 34.44 23.37
CA LYS A 133 -20.60 35.20 23.67
C LYS A 133 -20.22 36.03 22.46
N ASP A 134 -19.58 37.16 22.68
CA ASP A 134 -19.02 37.94 21.58
C ASP A 134 -18.00 37.10 20.82
N ILE A 135 -18.13 37.10 19.50
CA ILE A 135 -17.26 36.34 18.60
C ILE A 135 -16.39 37.28 17.79
N THR A 136 -15.13 36.91 17.56
CA THR A 136 -14.22 37.64 16.69
C THR A 136 -13.89 36.79 15.47
N ILE A 137 -14.22 37.29 14.30
CA ILE A 137 -13.87 36.68 13.01
C ILE A 137 -12.64 37.40 12.47
N ARG A 138 -11.61 36.63 12.11
CA ARG A 138 -10.36 37.18 11.59
C ARG A 138 -10.26 36.95 10.09
N LEU A 139 -10.08 38.02 9.33
CA LEU A 139 -9.83 38.00 7.88
C LEU A 139 -8.33 38.19 7.63
N GLU A 140 -7.75 37.39 6.73
CA GLU A 140 -6.33 37.51 6.39
C GLU A 140 -6.11 38.55 5.30
N ASP A 141 -5.02 39.32 5.45
CA ASP A 141 -4.58 40.37 4.53
C ASP A 141 -3.09 40.13 4.17
N PRO A 142 -2.73 39.95 2.89
CA PRO A 142 -3.62 39.82 1.73
C PRO A 142 -4.28 38.43 1.62
N PRO A 143 -5.37 38.28 0.84
CA PRO A 143 -5.89 36.96 0.49
C PRO A 143 -4.87 36.15 -0.31
N SER A 144 -4.84 34.83 -0.09
CA SER A 144 -4.09 33.92 -0.95
C SER A 144 -4.87 33.64 -2.23
N GLU A 145 -4.12 33.54 -3.33
CA GLU A 145 -4.68 33.20 -4.65
C GLU A 145 -4.80 31.67 -4.79
N LEU A 146 -5.94 31.22 -5.31
CA LEU A 146 -6.11 29.87 -5.85
C LEU A 146 -6.17 29.99 -7.36
N ASN A 147 -5.04 29.74 -8.02
CA ASN A 147 -4.92 29.80 -9.47
C ASN A 147 -5.06 28.40 -10.07
N GLY A 148 -5.62 28.31 -11.27
CA GLY A 148 -5.72 27.04 -11.99
C GLY A 148 -6.14 27.20 -13.44
N LYS A 149 -6.24 26.06 -14.12
CA LYS A 149 -6.65 25.91 -15.51
C LYS A 149 -7.80 24.93 -15.58
N VAL A 150 -8.75 25.20 -16.48
CA VAL A 150 -9.85 24.31 -16.83
C VAL A 150 -9.66 23.85 -18.27
N ARG A 151 -9.64 22.54 -18.50
CA ARG A 151 -9.41 21.92 -19.80
C ARG A 151 -10.38 20.77 -20.03
N ASP A 152 -10.69 20.43 -21.28
CA ASP A 152 -11.48 19.24 -21.58
C ASP A 152 -10.64 17.94 -21.49
N LEU A 153 -11.28 16.77 -21.66
CA LEU A 153 -10.60 15.46 -21.66
C LEU A 153 -9.50 15.31 -22.73
N LYS A 154 -9.49 16.16 -23.75
CA LYS A 154 -8.46 16.20 -24.81
C LYS A 154 -7.36 17.21 -24.50
N GLY A 155 -7.41 17.87 -23.34
CA GLY A 155 -6.45 18.89 -22.91
C GLY A 155 -6.70 20.28 -23.50
N LYS A 156 -7.81 20.51 -24.21
CA LYS A 156 -8.14 21.81 -24.80
C LYS A 156 -8.64 22.76 -23.70
N PRO A 157 -8.16 24.01 -23.63
CA PRO A 157 -8.63 24.97 -22.63
C PRO A 157 -10.12 25.29 -22.78
N VAL A 158 -10.82 25.43 -21.64
CA VAL A 158 -12.24 25.77 -21.57
C VAL A 158 -12.40 27.17 -20.96
N GLY A 159 -12.70 28.14 -21.81
CA GLY A 159 -12.95 29.53 -21.40
C GLY A 159 -14.38 29.79 -20.94
N LYS A 160 -14.56 30.84 -20.13
CA LYS A 160 -15.84 31.25 -19.53
C LYS A 160 -16.49 30.18 -18.63
N ALA A 161 -15.72 29.21 -18.14
CA ALA A 161 -16.18 28.30 -17.09
C ALA A 161 -16.28 29.10 -15.78
N ARG A 162 -17.39 28.95 -15.06
CA ARG A 162 -17.60 29.52 -13.72
C ARG A 162 -16.91 28.61 -12.70
N VAL A 163 -16.06 29.19 -11.86
CA VAL A 163 -15.33 28.49 -10.80
C VAL A 163 -15.60 29.19 -9.47
N PHE A 164 -16.08 28.45 -8.46
CA PHE A 164 -16.41 29.02 -7.15
C PHE A 164 -16.15 28.05 -5.99
N PRO A 165 -15.87 28.53 -4.77
CA PRO A 165 -15.55 27.66 -3.62
C PRO A 165 -16.82 27.13 -2.95
N HIS A 166 -16.95 25.82 -2.78
CA HIS A 166 -18.05 25.22 -2.02
C HIS A 166 -17.65 24.83 -0.59
N TYR A 167 -16.34 24.70 -0.33
CA TYR A 167 -15.77 24.32 0.95
C TYR A 167 -14.40 24.96 1.16
N ILE A 168 -14.14 25.50 2.35
CA ILE A 168 -12.82 26.01 2.74
C ILE A 168 -12.49 25.51 4.16
N ALA A 169 -11.26 25.04 4.38
CA ALA A 169 -10.82 24.53 5.67
C ALA A 169 -9.42 24.98 6.05
N ARG A 170 -9.26 25.38 7.31
CA ARG A 170 -7.98 25.73 7.94
C ARG A 170 -8.08 25.32 9.41
N GLY A 171 -7.75 24.07 9.70
CA GLY A 171 -8.08 23.43 10.98
C GLY A 171 -9.55 22.99 11.01
N SER A 172 -10.49 23.91 11.26
CA SER A 172 -11.93 23.66 11.08
C SER A 172 -12.36 24.02 9.65
N GLY A 173 -13.37 23.32 9.12
CA GLY A 173 -13.90 23.54 7.78
C GLY A 173 -15.26 24.25 7.80
N VAL A 174 -15.53 25.03 6.77
CA VAL A 174 -16.84 25.63 6.49
C VAL A 174 -17.30 25.21 5.10
N TRP A 175 -18.54 24.74 5.04
CA TRP A 175 -19.26 24.49 3.79
C TRP A 175 -20.17 25.67 3.52
N PHE A 176 -20.16 26.19 2.29
CA PHE A 176 -20.97 27.36 1.96
C PHE A 176 -22.29 26.95 1.31
N PRO A 177 -23.42 27.60 1.66
CA PRO A 177 -24.63 27.53 0.85
C PRO A 177 -24.30 27.92 -0.60
N GLU A 178 -24.87 27.20 -1.56
CA GLU A 178 -24.52 27.36 -2.97
C GLU A 178 -24.80 28.78 -3.49
N GLU A 179 -25.94 29.36 -3.10
CA GLU A 179 -26.31 30.74 -3.43
C GLU A 179 -25.25 31.75 -3.00
N LEU A 180 -24.58 31.49 -1.87
CA LEU A 180 -23.52 32.33 -1.35
C LEU A 180 -22.22 32.10 -2.12
N ALA A 181 -21.85 30.83 -2.31
CA ALA A 181 -20.65 30.44 -3.04
C ALA A 181 -20.62 30.98 -4.48
N GLN A 182 -21.76 30.96 -5.18
CA GLN A 182 -21.88 31.44 -6.55
C GLN A 182 -21.62 32.95 -6.70
N LYS A 183 -21.83 33.76 -5.64
CA LYS A 183 -21.49 35.19 -5.64
C LYS A 183 -19.99 35.42 -5.76
N TRP A 184 -19.19 34.46 -5.30
CA TRP A 184 -17.74 34.52 -5.33
C TRP A 184 -17.14 33.78 -6.53
N ALA A 185 -17.95 33.53 -7.56
CA ALA A 185 -17.48 32.87 -8.77
C ALA A 185 -16.53 33.76 -9.57
N THR A 186 -15.47 33.15 -10.06
CA THR A 186 -14.60 33.70 -11.10
C THR A 186 -14.90 33.01 -12.44
N LEU A 187 -14.53 33.64 -13.55
CA LEU A 187 -14.65 33.08 -14.89
C LEU A 187 -13.28 32.73 -15.44
N THR A 188 -13.18 31.58 -16.10
CA THR A 188 -11.94 31.24 -16.80
C THR A 188 -11.71 32.15 -18.02
N THR A 189 -10.45 32.49 -18.27
CA THR A 189 -10.01 33.21 -19.47
C THR A 189 -10.14 32.34 -20.72
N ALA A 190 -9.88 32.89 -21.92
CA ALA A 190 -9.88 32.12 -23.16
C ALA A 190 -8.85 30.96 -23.18
N THR A 191 -7.78 31.06 -22.37
CA THR A 191 -6.76 30.02 -22.17
C THR A 191 -7.13 29.03 -21.06
N GLY A 192 -8.34 29.14 -20.50
CA GLY A 192 -8.88 28.27 -19.45
C GLY A 192 -8.39 28.63 -18.05
N GLU A 193 -7.65 29.73 -17.86
CA GLU A 193 -7.07 30.10 -16.56
C GLU A 193 -8.11 30.76 -15.66
N PHE A 194 -8.13 30.42 -14.36
CA PHE A 194 -8.92 31.11 -13.34
C PHE A 194 -8.04 31.52 -12.17
N ASP A 195 -8.51 32.54 -11.45
CA ASP A 195 -7.91 33.05 -10.22
C ASP A 195 -9.03 33.36 -9.22
N LEU A 196 -8.97 32.72 -8.06
CA LEU A 196 -9.92 32.86 -6.97
C LEU A 196 -9.23 33.47 -5.74
N ARG A 197 -9.48 34.76 -5.50
CA ARG A 197 -8.80 35.61 -4.49
C ARG A 197 -9.60 35.83 -3.21
N LEU A 198 -9.90 34.74 -2.51
CA LEU A 198 -10.72 34.80 -1.28
C LEU A 198 -10.25 33.84 -0.20
N CYS A 199 -9.18 33.09 -0.46
CA CYS A 199 -8.79 31.96 0.35
C CYS A 199 -7.73 32.39 1.39
N PRO A 200 -7.82 31.96 2.66
CA PRO A 200 -6.78 32.25 3.65
C PRO A 200 -5.56 31.34 3.46
N SER A 201 -4.34 31.79 3.80
CA SER A 201 -3.13 30.99 3.59
C SER A 201 -3.19 29.63 4.29
N ARG A 202 -2.61 28.62 3.64
CA ARG A 202 -2.58 27.21 4.10
C ARG A 202 -3.96 26.58 4.30
N ALA A 203 -5.02 27.15 3.72
CA ALA A 203 -6.30 26.50 3.68
C ALA A 203 -6.36 25.42 2.60
N SER A 204 -7.19 24.42 2.84
CA SER A 204 -7.64 23.48 1.83
C SER A 204 -8.99 23.94 1.26
N VAL A 205 -9.14 23.96 -0.06
CA VAL A 205 -10.31 24.54 -0.74
C VAL A 205 -10.93 23.51 -1.68
N GLY A 206 -12.23 23.30 -1.56
CA GLY A 206 -13.04 22.59 -2.55
C GLY A 206 -13.76 23.57 -3.46
N ILE A 207 -13.71 23.34 -4.77
CA ILE A 207 -14.32 24.21 -5.78
C ILE A 207 -15.41 23.48 -6.57
N ILE A 208 -16.32 24.24 -7.17
CA ILE A 208 -17.25 23.78 -8.19
C ILE A 208 -16.89 24.47 -9.50
N VAL A 209 -16.90 23.69 -10.58
CA VAL A 209 -16.68 24.17 -11.95
C VAL A 209 -17.91 23.89 -12.79
N GLU A 210 -18.42 24.94 -13.45
CA GLU A 210 -19.56 24.89 -14.36
C GLU A 210 -19.17 25.49 -15.71
N ALA A 211 -19.32 24.73 -16.80
CA ALA A 211 -19.03 25.21 -18.15
C ALA A 211 -20.13 24.77 -19.12
N THR A 212 -20.53 25.64 -20.04
CA THR A 212 -21.56 25.33 -21.03
C THR A 212 -21.13 24.14 -21.89
N GLY A 213 -21.99 23.11 -21.96
CA GLY A 213 -21.74 21.89 -22.73
C GLY A 213 -20.92 20.82 -21.99
N PHE A 214 -20.57 21.05 -20.72
CA PHE A 214 -19.87 20.10 -19.86
C PHE A 214 -20.71 19.75 -18.61
N ALA A 215 -20.43 18.61 -18.00
CA ALA A 215 -20.98 18.23 -16.70
C ALA A 215 -20.49 19.20 -15.62
N ARG A 216 -21.37 19.50 -14.65
CA ARG A 216 -21.00 20.23 -13.42
C ARG A 216 -20.05 19.37 -12.59
N GLN A 217 -18.99 19.98 -12.06
CA GLN A 217 -17.94 19.25 -11.35
C GLN A 217 -17.70 19.80 -9.96
N GLU A 218 -17.71 18.93 -8.97
CA GLU A 218 -17.28 19.23 -7.61
C GLU A 218 -15.90 18.65 -7.42
N VAL A 219 -14.91 19.52 -7.24
CA VAL A 219 -13.49 19.16 -7.16
C VAL A 219 -13.05 19.29 -5.71
N SER A 220 -12.61 18.19 -5.13
CA SER A 220 -12.41 18.07 -3.67
C SER A 220 -11.06 18.59 -3.18
N SER A 221 -11.11 19.47 -2.16
CA SER A 221 -10.06 19.90 -1.21
C SER A 221 -8.60 19.87 -1.68
N PHE A 222 -8.07 21.02 -2.11
CA PHE A 222 -6.66 21.24 -2.52
C PHE A 222 -5.96 22.24 -1.62
N ASN A 223 -4.66 22.08 -1.40
CA ASN A 223 -3.85 23.08 -0.70
C ASN A 223 -3.48 24.23 -1.64
N LEU A 224 -3.63 25.48 -1.18
CA LEU A 224 -3.42 26.72 -1.96
C LEU A 224 -2.02 26.93 -2.57
N LYS A 225 -1.06 26.02 -2.36
CA LYS A 225 0.29 26.11 -2.96
C LYS A 225 0.39 25.44 -4.34
N GLU A 226 -0.69 24.82 -4.81
CA GLU A 226 -0.76 24.10 -6.08
C GLU A 226 -1.52 24.92 -7.12
N GLU A 227 -1.05 24.97 -8.38
CA GLU A 227 -1.89 25.39 -9.50
C GLU A 227 -2.82 24.23 -9.85
N LEU A 228 -4.13 24.46 -9.85
CA LEU A 228 -5.11 23.41 -10.14
C LEU A 228 -5.22 23.20 -11.65
N ASP A 229 -5.05 21.97 -12.13
CA ASP A 229 -5.49 21.58 -13.48
C ASP A 229 -6.79 20.77 -13.35
N VAL A 230 -7.90 21.38 -13.76
CA VAL A 230 -9.25 20.81 -13.65
C VAL A 230 -9.68 20.34 -15.03
N THR A 231 -9.84 19.01 -15.16
CA THR A 231 -10.34 18.42 -16.39
C THR A 231 -11.86 18.32 -16.39
N VAL A 232 -12.53 19.05 -17.28
CA VAL A 232 -13.96 18.94 -17.53
C VAL A 232 -14.32 17.94 -18.63
N TRP A 233 -15.51 17.36 -18.56
CA TRP A 233 -16.02 16.39 -19.56
C TRP A 233 -17.50 16.62 -19.85
N LYS A 234 -17.98 16.14 -21.00
CA LYS A 234 -19.43 16.07 -21.26
C LYS A 234 -20.06 14.98 -20.42
N GLY A 235 -21.06 15.35 -19.63
CA GLY A 235 -21.79 14.44 -18.77
C GLY A 235 -22.44 13.30 -19.54
N SER A 236 -22.13 12.06 -19.16
CA SER A 236 -22.83 10.89 -19.67
C SER A 236 -24.13 10.68 -18.90
N VAL A 237 -25.14 10.11 -19.54
CA VAL A 237 -26.43 9.80 -18.91
C VAL A 237 -26.54 8.30 -18.76
N VAL A 238 -26.90 7.83 -17.58
CA VAL A 238 -27.17 6.40 -17.33
C VAL A 238 -28.62 6.24 -16.90
N GLN A 239 -29.37 5.42 -17.63
CA GLN A 239 -30.77 5.17 -17.38
C GLN A 239 -31.04 3.68 -17.23
N GLY A 240 -31.99 3.36 -16.36
CA GLY A 240 -32.40 2.00 -16.14
C GLY A 240 -33.63 1.87 -15.28
N GLN A 241 -33.90 0.64 -14.90
CA GLN A 241 -35.03 0.27 -14.06
C GLN A 241 -34.60 -0.69 -12.97
N VAL A 242 -35.15 -0.52 -11.78
CA VAL A 242 -35.09 -1.48 -10.69
C VAL A 242 -36.38 -2.30 -10.71
N GLN A 243 -36.22 -3.61 -10.75
CA GLN A 243 -37.28 -4.60 -10.71
C GLN A 243 -37.14 -5.43 -9.44
N CYS A 244 -38.25 -5.87 -8.88
CA CYS A 244 -38.27 -6.76 -7.73
C CYS A 244 -39.02 -8.05 -8.10
N GLU A 245 -38.57 -9.18 -7.56
CA GLU A 245 -39.26 -10.47 -7.73
C GLU A 245 -40.71 -10.43 -7.22
N ASP A 246 -40.98 -9.66 -6.17
CA ASP A 246 -42.33 -9.35 -5.71
C ASP A 246 -42.76 -7.98 -6.27
N PRO A 247 -43.77 -7.91 -7.16
CA PRO A 247 -44.28 -6.66 -7.71
C PRO A 247 -44.89 -5.71 -6.67
N LYS A 248 -45.23 -6.21 -5.47
CA LYS A 248 -45.74 -5.42 -4.35
C LYS A 248 -44.63 -4.82 -3.49
N ALA A 249 -43.39 -5.27 -3.66
CA ALA A 249 -42.25 -4.67 -3.00
C ALA A 249 -41.97 -3.28 -3.59
N GLY A 250 -41.71 -2.30 -2.73
CA GLY A 250 -41.44 -0.94 -3.17
C GLY A 250 -40.16 -0.86 -4.00
N VAL A 251 -40.29 -0.62 -5.30
CA VAL A 251 -39.18 -0.24 -6.19
C VAL A 251 -39.00 1.28 -6.26
N SER A 252 -39.83 2.04 -5.55
CA SER A 252 -39.83 3.50 -5.52
C SER A 252 -38.91 4.08 -4.45
N ASN A 253 -38.40 5.29 -4.69
CA ASN A 253 -37.59 6.06 -3.74
C ASN A 253 -36.29 5.35 -3.28
N LEU A 254 -35.80 4.37 -4.05
CA LEU A 254 -34.52 3.71 -3.83
C LEU A 254 -33.39 4.62 -4.30
N THR A 255 -32.29 4.69 -3.56
CA THR A 255 -31.15 5.53 -3.97
C THR A 255 -30.31 4.76 -4.97
N VAL A 256 -30.10 5.32 -6.16
CA VAL A 256 -29.19 4.77 -7.17
C VAL A 256 -27.99 5.69 -7.27
N GLN A 257 -26.78 5.15 -7.24
CA GLN A 257 -25.55 5.93 -7.24
C GLN A 257 -24.53 5.37 -8.24
N SER A 258 -23.85 6.26 -8.96
CA SER A 258 -22.68 5.90 -9.75
C SER A 258 -21.40 6.07 -8.92
N ASN A 259 -20.53 5.08 -8.96
CA ASN A 259 -19.18 5.13 -8.42
C ASN A 259 -18.18 5.02 -9.57
N THR A 260 -17.11 5.81 -9.52
CA THR A 260 -16.05 5.79 -10.54
C THR A 260 -14.70 5.58 -9.86
N LYS A 261 -13.72 5.00 -10.57
CA LYS A 261 -12.37 4.82 -10.03
C LYS A 261 -11.57 6.13 -9.93
N ALA A 262 -12.13 7.24 -10.39
CA ALA A 262 -11.42 8.50 -10.48
C ALA A 262 -11.41 9.22 -9.12
N LYS A 263 -10.20 9.46 -8.61
CA LYS A 263 -9.92 9.84 -7.21
C LYS A 263 -10.41 11.24 -6.78
N VAL A 264 -10.89 12.07 -7.71
CA VAL A 264 -11.12 13.51 -7.49
C VAL A 264 -12.61 13.89 -7.57
N TYR A 265 -13.50 12.91 -7.75
CA TYR A 265 -14.88 13.18 -8.12
C TYR A 265 -15.91 12.66 -7.12
N LYS A 266 -16.99 13.43 -6.98
CA LYS A 266 -18.15 13.07 -6.17
C LYS A 266 -19.09 12.16 -6.95
N ALA A 267 -19.57 11.11 -6.29
CA ALA A 267 -20.56 10.21 -6.85
C ALA A 267 -21.87 10.95 -7.18
N VAL A 268 -22.43 10.68 -8.36
CA VAL A 268 -23.78 11.12 -8.73
C VAL A 268 -24.79 10.13 -8.15
N HIS A 269 -25.88 10.63 -7.57
CA HIS A 269 -27.00 9.80 -7.14
C HIS A 269 -28.33 10.36 -7.62
N THR A 270 -29.33 9.48 -7.69
CA THR A 270 -30.72 9.80 -7.98
C THR A 270 -31.64 8.86 -7.19
N LYS A 271 -32.94 9.08 -7.27
CA LYS A 271 -33.93 8.16 -6.70
C LYS A 271 -34.78 7.51 -7.78
N THR A 272 -35.23 6.29 -7.55
CA THR A 272 -36.18 5.63 -8.44
C THR A 272 -37.58 6.24 -8.34
N ASP A 273 -38.29 6.29 -9.46
CA ASP A 273 -39.71 6.65 -9.52
C ASP A 273 -40.62 5.51 -9.03
N GLU A 274 -41.94 5.71 -9.06
CA GLU A 274 -42.94 4.70 -8.66
C GLU A 274 -42.83 3.37 -9.41
N ASN A 275 -42.28 3.38 -10.62
CA ASN A 275 -42.08 2.21 -11.49
C ASN A 275 -40.65 1.66 -11.43
N GLY A 276 -39.82 2.15 -10.51
CA GLY A 276 -38.43 1.75 -10.35
C GLY A 276 -37.46 2.36 -11.37
N ARG A 277 -37.90 3.29 -12.23
CA ARG A 277 -37.03 3.91 -13.24
C ARG A 277 -36.14 4.94 -12.60
N PHE A 278 -34.91 5.06 -13.09
CA PHE A 278 -33.95 6.05 -12.63
C PHE A 278 -33.17 6.66 -13.80
N VAL A 279 -32.72 7.90 -13.60
CA VAL A 279 -31.85 8.62 -14.53
C VAL A 279 -30.74 9.28 -13.74
N LEU A 280 -29.51 8.84 -13.97
CA LEU A 280 -28.29 9.49 -13.49
C LEU A 280 -27.78 10.40 -14.62
N LYS A 281 -27.62 11.69 -14.33
CA LYS A 281 -27.06 12.67 -15.27
C LYS A 281 -25.65 13.04 -14.85
N ASP A 282 -24.85 13.53 -15.79
CA ASP A 282 -23.50 14.02 -15.51
C ASP A 282 -22.53 12.96 -14.95
N VAL A 283 -22.77 11.69 -15.30
CA VAL A 283 -21.89 10.58 -14.92
C VAL A 283 -20.55 10.73 -15.64
N MET A 284 -19.46 10.59 -14.90
CA MET A 284 -18.11 10.72 -15.47
C MET A 284 -17.79 9.53 -16.40
N PRO A 285 -17.21 9.78 -17.59
CA PRO A 285 -16.74 8.71 -18.47
C PRO A 285 -15.57 7.94 -17.87
N GLY A 286 -15.39 6.69 -18.29
CA GLY A 286 -14.41 5.74 -17.77
C GLY A 286 -15.06 4.51 -17.15
N GLU A 287 -14.32 3.79 -16.30
CA GLU A 287 -14.86 2.63 -15.57
C GLU A 287 -15.81 3.09 -14.47
N VAL A 288 -17.09 2.76 -14.64
CA VAL A 288 -18.19 3.13 -13.74
C VAL A 288 -18.85 1.88 -13.18
N SER A 289 -19.15 1.89 -11.88
CA SER A 289 -20.12 0.99 -11.28
C SER A 289 -21.38 1.77 -10.90
N VAL A 290 -22.54 1.15 -11.06
CA VAL A 290 -23.81 1.70 -10.58
C VAL A 290 -24.39 0.75 -9.55
N ASP A 291 -24.71 1.31 -8.39
CA ASP A 291 -25.19 0.61 -7.21
C ASP A 291 -26.58 1.11 -6.82
N VAL A 292 -27.45 0.20 -6.40
CA VAL A 292 -28.77 0.51 -5.84
C VAL A 292 -28.72 0.27 -4.34
N TYR A 293 -29.15 1.25 -3.57
CA TYR A 293 -29.21 1.24 -2.11
C TYR A 293 -30.68 1.26 -1.67
N PRO A 294 -31.22 0.09 -1.28
CA PRO A 294 -32.51 0.00 -0.60
C PRO A 294 -32.51 0.71 0.76
N ALA A 295 -33.70 0.92 1.31
CA ALA A 295 -33.85 1.43 2.67
C ALA A 295 -33.16 0.50 3.69
N ALA A 296 -32.69 1.09 4.79
CA ALA A 296 -32.11 0.32 5.90
C ALA A 296 -33.11 -0.75 6.37
N GLN A 297 -32.65 -1.99 6.56
CA GLN A 297 -33.46 -3.17 6.92
C GLN A 297 -34.45 -3.67 5.83
N SER A 298 -34.29 -3.26 4.57
CA SER A 298 -35.04 -3.86 3.46
C SER A 298 -34.70 -5.35 3.31
N GLN A 299 -35.73 -6.20 3.21
CA GLN A 299 -35.60 -7.61 2.82
C GLN A 299 -35.38 -7.79 1.30
N TRP A 300 -35.37 -6.71 0.53
CA TRP A 300 -35.18 -6.72 -0.92
C TRP A 300 -33.83 -6.09 -1.23
N LEU A 301 -32.88 -6.93 -1.65
CA LEU A 301 -31.49 -6.53 -1.87
C LEU A 301 -31.08 -6.76 -3.34
N PRO A 302 -30.22 -5.89 -3.90
CA PRO A 302 -29.75 -6.03 -5.27
C PRO A 302 -28.85 -7.27 -5.41
N GLU A 303 -29.10 -8.07 -6.45
CA GLU A 303 -28.30 -9.26 -6.78
C GLU A 303 -26.85 -8.91 -7.15
N SER A 304 -26.65 -7.83 -7.89
CA SER A 304 -25.35 -7.37 -8.37
C SER A 304 -25.27 -5.85 -8.53
N ASP A 305 -24.05 -5.32 -8.58
CA ASP A 305 -23.74 -4.03 -9.16
C ASP A 305 -23.51 -4.14 -10.67
N HIS A 306 -23.78 -3.07 -11.42
CA HIS A 306 -23.49 -3.02 -12.85
C HIS A 306 -22.19 -2.25 -13.09
N ARG A 307 -21.19 -2.92 -13.67
CA ARG A 307 -19.91 -2.32 -14.05
C ARG A 307 -19.75 -2.28 -15.55
N PHE A 308 -19.34 -1.12 -16.08
CA PHE A 308 -19.13 -0.91 -17.51
C PHE A 308 -18.22 0.30 -17.74
N THR A 309 -17.72 0.42 -18.97
CA THR A 309 -16.96 1.59 -19.41
C THR A 309 -17.89 2.55 -20.15
N LEU A 310 -17.91 3.82 -19.76
CA LEU A 310 -18.65 4.90 -20.41
C LEU A 310 -17.73 5.78 -21.25
N ALA A 311 -18.12 6.08 -22.48
CA ALA A 311 -17.53 7.13 -23.29
C ALA A 311 -18.06 8.52 -22.89
N GLU A 312 -17.33 9.57 -23.26
CA GLU A 312 -17.70 10.96 -22.97
C GLU A 312 -19.02 11.35 -23.65
N GLY A 313 -19.98 11.84 -22.86
CA GLY A 313 -21.31 12.22 -23.34
C GLY A 313 -22.18 11.05 -23.82
N GLU A 314 -21.79 9.81 -23.53
CA GLU A 314 -22.57 8.61 -23.87
C GLU A 314 -23.90 8.59 -23.11
N ASN A 315 -24.97 8.19 -23.80
CA ASN A 315 -26.22 7.80 -23.16
C ASN A 315 -26.26 6.27 -23.06
N LYS A 316 -26.24 5.77 -21.83
CA LYS A 316 -26.29 4.36 -21.53
C LYS A 316 -27.66 3.98 -20.99
N ASP A 317 -28.42 3.29 -21.83
CA ASP A 317 -29.78 2.86 -21.53
C ASP A 317 -29.87 1.35 -21.27
N GLY A 318 -31.02 0.92 -20.74
CA GLY A 318 -31.38 -0.49 -20.62
C GLY A 318 -30.76 -1.21 -19.42
N LEU A 319 -30.24 -0.50 -18.41
CA LEU A 319 -29.81 -1.13 -17.17
C LEU A 319 -31.01 -1.69 -16.42
N VAL A 320 -30.93 -2.96 -15.99
CA VAL A 320 -31.98 -3.60 -15.20
C VAL A 320 -31.37 -4.17 -13.94
N PHE A 321 -31.74 -3.59 -12.79
CA PHE A 321 -31.36 -4.08 -11.47
C PHE A 321 -32.46 -4.99 -10.94
N ARG A 322 -32.09 -6.18 -10.47
CA ARG A 322 -33.03 -7.12 -9.85
C ARG A 322 -32.81 -7.14 -8.34
N LEU A 323 -33.87 -6.81 -7.61
CA LEU A 323 -33.96 -7.02 -6.17
C LEU A 323 -34.47 -8.43 -5.90
N LYS A 324 -33.70 -9.18 -5.13
CA LYS A 324 -34.05 -10.52 -4.68
C LYS A 324 -34.48 -10.50 -3.23
N LYS A 325 -35.32 -11.46 -2.86
CA LYS A 325 -35.69 -11.68 -1.47
C LYS A 325 -34.46 -12.13 -0.67
N ALA A 326 -34.06 -11.30 0.28
CA ALA A 326 -33.01 -11.59 1.23
C ALA A 326 -33.57 -12.24 2.49
N THR A 327 -32.71 -12.99 3.16
CA THR A 327 -33.05 -13.74 4.37
C THR A 327 -32.62 -12.96 5.60
N LYS A 328 -33.46 -12.95 6.63
CA LYS A 328 -33.13 -12.28 7.89
C LYS A 328 -32.02 -13.05 8.61
N VAL A 329 -30.96 -12.33 8.94
CA VAL A 329 -29.87 -12.80 9.80
C VAL A 329 -29.96 -12.06 11.13
N SER A 330 -29.98 -12.80 12.22
CA SER A 330 -30.06 -12.23 13.57
C SER A 330 -28.95 -12.80 14.44
N GLY A 331 -28.57 -12.09 15.50
CA GLY A 331 -27.62 -12.59 16.48
C GLY A 331 -27.57 -11.70 17.70
N ARG A 332 -26.67 -12.03 18.63
CA ARG A 332 -26.48 -11.28 19.85
C ARG A 332 -25.00 -11.03 20.12
N VAL A 333 -24.71 -9.94 20.81
CA VAL A 333 -23.41 -9.67 21.39
C VAL A 333 -23.53 -9.62 22.91
N VAL A 334 -22.72 -10.43 23.58
CA VAL A 334 -22.71 -10.58 25.03
C VAL A 334 -21.31 -10.33 25.60
N GLU A 335 -21.28 -9.92 26.86
CA GLU A 335 -20.06 -9.66 27.60
C GLU A 335 -19.35 -10.98 27.93
N SER A 336 -18.06 -11.04 27.59
CA SER A 336 -17.20 -12.18 27.90
C SER A 336 -17.06 -12.35 29.42
N GLY A 337 -17.47 -13.52 29.93
CA GLY A 337 -17.41 -13.88 31.35
C GLY A 337 -18.73 -13.72 32.10
N THR A 338 -19.49 -12.65 31.88
CA THR A 338 -20.76 -12.40 32.58
C THR A 338 -21.99 -12.82 31.77
N GLY A 339 -21.87 -12.89 30.43
CA GLY A 339 -22.98 -13.17 29.53
C GLY A 339 -24.01 -12.04 29.39
N GLN A 340 -23.75 -10.86 29.98
CA GLN A 340 -24.66 -9.72 29.90
C GLN A 340 -24.72 -9.14 28.47
N PRO A 341 -25.87 -8.62 28.02
CA PRO A 341 -25.98 -8.02 26.70
C PRO A 341 -25.13 -6.76 26.52
N LEU A 342 -24.53 -6.59 25.34
CA LEU A 342 -23.73 -5.39 25.00
C LEU A 342 -24.39 -4.55 23.90
N ALA A 343 -24.86 -3.36 24.29
CA ALA A 343 -25.53 -2.41 23.42
C ALA A 343 -24.59 -1.44 22.70
N GLY A 344 -25.01 -0.95 21.53
CA GLY A 344 -24.35 0.10 20.79
C GLY A 344 -23.10 -0.31 20.00
N LEU A 345 -22.88 -1.61 19.81
CA LEU A 345 -21.78 -2.17 19.03
C LEU A 345 -22.15 -2.24 17.55
N ASN A 346 -21.19 -2.03 16.66
CA ASN A 346 -21.42 -2.07 15.22
C ASN A 346 -21.21 -3.49 14.69
N ILE A 347 -22.15 -3.93 13.84
CA ILE A 347 -22.08 -5.20 13.13
C ILE A 347 -21.85 -4.93 11.66
N TYR A 348 -20.84 -5.58 11.12
CA TYR A 348 -20.44 -5.47 9.72
C TYR A 348 -20.64 -6.80 9.02
N ALA A 349 -21.22 -6.77 7.82
CA ALA A 349 -21.37 -7.95 7.00
C ALA A 349 -21.30 -7.59 5.51
N ASN A 350 -20.91 -8.54 4.68
CA ASN A 350 -21.24 -8.50 3.25
C ASN A 350 -22.67 -9.02 3.09
N THR A 351 -23.59 -8.18 2.64
CA THR A 351 -25.01 -8.56 2.48
C THR A 351 -25.28 -9.39 1.21
N ARG A 352 -24.25 -9.60 0.39
CA ARG A 352 -24.25 -10.49 -0.78
C ARG A 352 -22.92 -11.23 -0.93
N PRO A 353 -22.89 -12.45 -1.49
CA PRO A 353 -21.65 -13.17 -1.77
C PRO A 353 -20.68 -12.36 -2.63
N GLY A 354 -19.40 -12.32 -2.26
CA GLY A 354 -18.36 -11.55 -2.96
C GLY A 354 -18.46 -10.02 -2.85
N GLY A 355 -19.47 -9.50 -2.14
CA GLY A 355 -19.62 -8.07 -1.86
C GLY A 355 -18.64 -7.55 -0.82
N TYR A 356 -18.43 -6.24 -0.80
CA TYR A 356 -17.63 -5.58 0.25
C TYR A 356 -18.35 -5.63 1.60
N ILE A 357 -17.58 -5.84 2.67
CA ILE A 357 -18.10 -5.78 4.04
C ILE A 357 -18.44 -4.33 4.39
N SER A 358 -19.68 -4.10 4.82
CA SER A 358 -20.19 -2.78 5.21
C SER A 358 -20.87 -2.85 6.58
N GLN A 359 -21.06 -1.71 7.24
CA GLN A 359 -21.84 -1.67 8.48
C GLN A 359 -23.31 -1.93 8.18
N VAL A 360 -23.91 -2.92 8.84
CA VAL A 360 -25.28 -3.37 8.54
C VAL A 360 -26.24 -3.22 9.72
N ALA A 361 -25.73 -3.23 10.95
CA ALA A 361 -26.56 -3.10 12.15
C ALA A 361 -25.79 -2.51 13.34
N LYS A 362 -26.54 -2.10 14.37
CA LYS A 362 -26.03 -1.72 15.68
C LYS A 362 -26.78 -2.50 16.75
N THR A 363 -26.09 -2.99 17.77
CA THR A 363 -26.75 -3.78 18.83
C THR A 363 -27.67 -2.92 19.69
N ASP A 364 -28.84 -3.45 20.03
CA ASP A 364 -29.82 -2.82 20.92
C ASP A 364 -29.46 -3.01 22.41
N LYS A 365 -30.35 -2.60 23.33
CA LYS A 365 -30.13 -2.69 24.78
C LYS A 365 -29.98 -4.13 25.27
N GLU A 366 -30.58 -5.06 24.56
CA GLU A 366 -30.57 -6.50 24.78
C GLU A 366 -29.39 -7.18 24.07
N GLY A 367 -28.52 -6.39 23.43
CA GLY A 367 -27.34 -6.85 22.69
C GLY A 367 -27.68 -7.52 21.37
N ALA A 368 -28.95 -7.51 20.96
CA ALA A 368 -29.43 -8.15 19.75
C ALA A 368 -29.18 -7.26 18.53
N TYR A 369 -28.97 -7.91 17.39
CA TYR A 369 -28.87 -7.25 16.09
C TYR A 369 -29.56 -8.10 15.02
N SER A 370 -30.03 -7.43 13.96
CA SER A 370 -30.49 -8.11 12.76
C SER A 370 -30.16 -7.31 11.51
N PHE A 371 -29.96 -8.03 10.41
CA PHE A 371 -29.84 -7.49 9.06
C PHE A 371 -30.38 -8.50 8.05
N TYR A 372 -30.48 -8.11 6.79
CA TYR A 372 -30.86 -9.01 5.70
C TYR A 372 -29.66 -9.28 4.81
N ALA A 373 -29.53 -10.52 4.33
CA ALA A 373 -28.49 -10.91 3.39
C ALA A 373 -29.04 -11.89 2.34
N LEU A 374 -28.51 -11.82 1.12
CA LEU A 374 -28.85 -12.78 0.06
C LEU A 374 -28.27 -14.16 0.39
N PRO A 375 -28.91 -15.24 -0.10
CA PRO A 375 -28.41 -16.60 0.10
C PRO A 375 -26.96 -16.79 -0.37
N GLY A 376 -26.18 -17.55 0.39
CA GLY A 376 -24.76 -17.84 0.14
C GLY A 376 -23.87 -17.62 1.36
N GLU A 377 -22.56 -17.61 1.15
CA GLU A 377 -21.59 -17.36 2.23
C GLU A 377 -21.49 -15.87 2.58
N VAL A 378 -21.77 -15.58 3.85
CA VAL A 378 -21.75 -14.23 4.42
C VAL A 378 -20.77 -14.22 5.59
N GLN A 379 -19.86 -13.25 5.58
CA GLN A 379 -18.95 -12.99 6.68
C GLN A 379 -19.53 -11.89 7.56
N VAL A 380 -19.71 -12.21 8.83
CA VAL A 380 -20.22 -11.30 9.86
C VAL A 380 -19.11 -10.99 10.84
N HIS A 381 -19.03 -9.72 11.21
CA HIS A 381 -17.97 -9.16 12.04
C HIS A 381 -18.55 -8.24 13.09
N GLN A 382 -18.16 -8.46 14.35
CA GLN A 382 -18.45 -7.54 15.45
C GLN A 382 -17.27 -6.60 15.67
N THR A 383 -17.56 -5.32 15.87
CA THR A 383 -16.54 -4.32 16.22
C THR A 383 -17.07 -3.42 17.34
N GLY A 384 -16.18 -2.65 17.98
CA GLY A 384 -16.58 -1.69 19.02
C GLY A 384 -17.61 -0.64 18.55
N SER A 385 -18.09 0.19 19.46
CA SER A 385 -19.04 1.28 19.17
C SER A 385 -18.47 2.40 18.26
N GLY A 386 -17.15 2.40 18.02
CA GLY A 386 -16.44 3.39 17.21
C GLY A 386 -16.36 3.08 15.71
N GLN A 387 -16.05 4.12 14.92
CA GLN A 387 -16.02 4.15 13.45
C GLN A 387 -14.94 3.30 12.74
N LEU A 388 -14.38 2.24 13.36
CA LEU A 388 -13.61 1.26 12.57
C LEU A 388 -13.75 -0.20 13.03
N PRO A 389 -13.68 -1.14 12.06
CA PRO A 389 -13.43 -2.55 12.31
C PRO A 389 -12.00 -2.77 12.79
N ILE A 390 -11.87 -3.32 13.99
CA ILE A 390 -10.64 -3.99 14.39
C ILE A 390 -10.71 -5.35 13.69
N TRP A 391 -10.05 -5.49 12.54
CA TRP A 391 -9.91 -6.77 11.85
C TRP A 391 -8.93 -7.65 12.62
N ARG A 392 -9.38 -8.20 13.75
CA ARG A 392 -8.78 -9.43 14.24
C ARG A 392 -9.50 -10.58 13.54
N ASP A 393 -8.72 -11.51 12.98
CA ASP A 393 -9.29 -12.73 12.38
C ASP A 393 -10.08 -13.55 13.40
N ASP A 394 -9.88 -13.32 14.70
CA ASP A 394 -10.54 -14.03 15.81
C ASP A 394 -11.99 -13.59 16.12
N GLN A 395 -12.52 -12.54 15.46
CA GLN A 395 -13.91 -12.07 15.61
C GLN A 395 -14.71 -12.12 14.29
N ARG A 396 -14.25 -12.91 13.31
CA ARG A 396 -15.00 -13.17 12.07
C ARG A 396 -15.82 -14.45 12.22
N GLN A 397 -17.08 -14.40 11.82
CA GLN A 397 -17.89 -15.61 11.66
C GLN A 397 -18.37 -15.70 10.21
N THR A 398 -18.01 -16.77 9.52
CA THR A 398 -18.58 -17.12 8.22
C THR A 398 -19.83 -17.94 8.46
N ILE A 399 -20.97 -17.46 7.97
CA ILE A 399 -22.25 -18.14 8.03
C ILE A 399 -22.74 -18.48 6.62
N HIS A 400 -23.48 -19.58 6.51
CA HIS A 400 -24.21 -19.90 5.29
C HIS A 400 -25.65 -19.42 5.44
N VAL A 401 -26.06 -18.48 4.59
CA VAL A 401 -27.43 -17.95 4.57
C VAL A 401 -28.24 -18.72 3.54
N GLY A 402 -29.29 -19.40 3.99
CA GLY A 402 -30.25 -20.13 3.13
C GLY A 402 -31.51 -19.31 2.85
N SER A 403 -32.61 -19.99 2.53
CA SER A 403 -33.94 -19.39 2.36
C SER A 403 -34.66 -19.09 3.68
N GLU A 404 -34.26 -19.73 4.78
CA GLU A 404 -34.84 -19.59 6.11
C GLU A 404 -34.00 -18.67 7.01
N PRO A 405 -34.61 -17.88 7.92
CA PRO A 405 -33.89 -17.00 8.84
C PRO A 405 -32.77 -17.71 9.59
N VAL A 406 -31.59 -17.09 9.62
CA VAL A 406 -30.39 -17.64 10.25
C VAL A 406 -30.05 -16.87 11.53
N THR A 407 -29.74 -17.62 12.60
CA THR A 407 -29.20 -17.04 13.83
C THR A 407 -27.69 -17.27 13.89
N VAL A 408 -26.93 -16.18 13.98
CA VAL A 408 -25.48 -16.20 14.15
C VAL A 408 -25.17 -16.52 15.61
N PRO A 409 -24.21 -17.42 15.88
CA PRO A 409 -23.71 -17.66 17.23
C PRO A 409 -23.29 -16.36 17.94
N ASP A 410 -23.64 -16.24 19.22
CA ASP A 410 -23.39 -15.06 20.03
C ASP A 410 -21.91 -14.63 19.97
N PHE A 411 -21.68 -13.38 19.60
CA PHE A 411 -20.36 -12.77 19.73
C PHE A 411 -20.07 -12.50 21.21
N LYS A 412 -18.90 -12.94 21.68
CA LYS A 412 -18.41 -12.63 23.03
C LYS A 412 -17.42 -11.48 22.94
N SER A 413 -17.82 -10.32 23.44
CA SER A 413 -17.00 -9.11 23.45
C SER A 413 -16.76 -8.63 24.88
N ALA A 414 -15.71 -7.86 25.12
CA ALA A 414 -15.48 -7.26 26.44
C ALA A 414 -16.12 -5.86 26.50
N ARG A 415 -16.64 -5.45 27.67
CA ARG A 415 -17.24 -4.12 27.83
C ARG A 415 -16.22 -3.02 27.56
N LEU A 416 -16.60 -2.05 26.72
CA LEU A 416 -15.74 -0.93 26.38
C LEU A 416 -15.50 -0.05 27.60
N VAL A 417 -14.26 0.40 27.75
CA VAL A 417 -13.81 1.27 28.84
C VAL A 417 -13.29 2.59 28.28
N ALA A 418 -13.15 3.58 29.13
CA ALA A 418 -12.55 4.85 28.78
C ALA A 418 -11.29 5.08 29.61
N VAL A 419 -10.27 5.65 28.98
CA VAL A 419 -9.02 6.03 29.65
C VAL A 419 -8.90 7.55 29.63
N THR A 420 -8.49 8.12 30.76
CA THR A 420 -8.24 9.57 30.88
C THR A 420 -6.75 9.83 30.83
N GLY A 421 -6.37 11.06 30.49
CA GLY A 421 -4.98 11.46 30.47
C GLY A 421 -4.78 12.96 30.58
N SER A 422 -3.52 13.36 30.70
CA SER A 422 -3.07 14.75 30.75
C SER A 422 -1.89 14.96 29.81
N ILE A 423 -1.84 16.14 29.21
CA ILE A 423 -0.76 16.58 28.34
C ILE A 423 -0.03 17.71 29.03
N VAL A 424 1.30 17.58 29.08
CA VAL A 424 2.19 18.55 29.70
C VAL A 424 3.40 18.81 28.82
N ASP A 425 4.04 19.96 29.00
CA ASP A 425 5.35 20.25 28.41
C ASP A 425 6.49 19.60 29.23
N GLU A 426 7.74 19.79 28.78
CA GLU A 426 8.95 19.29 29.44
C GLU A 426 9.16 19.88 30.85
N LYS A 427 8.56 21.03 31.15
CA LYS A 427 8.59 21.69 32.46
C LYS A 427 7.44 21.24 33.37
N GLY A 428 6.53 20.40 32.86
CA GLY A 428 5.36 19.89 33.58
C GLY A 428 4.11 20.78 33.52
N ASN A 429 4.13 21.86 32.73
CA ASN A 429 2.96 22.73 32.58
C ASN A 429 1.90 22.08 31.68
N PRO A 430 0.59 22.19 32.00
CA PRO A 430 -0.47 21.63 31.18
C PRO A 430 -0.56 22.31 29.80
N VAL A 431 -0.78 21.51 28.75
CA VAL A 431 -0.90 22.00 27.36
C VAL A 431 -2.28 21.68 26.78
N GLY A 432 -3.10 22.72 26.62
CA GLY A 432 -4.49 22.60 26.14
C GLY A 432 -4.66 22.74 24.63
N GLY A 433 -5.76 22.21 24.09
CA GLY A 433 -6.10 22.29 22.67
C GLY A 433 -5.24 21.40 21.76
N VAL A 434 -4.49 20.48 22.33
CA VAL A 434 -3.56 19.57 21.64
C VAL A 434 -4.29 18.34 21.14
N GLU A 435 -3.94 17.88 19.95
CA GLU A 435 -4.48 16.66 19.36
C GLU A 435 -3.76 15.44 19.94
N VAL A 436 -4.50 14.52 20.54
CA VAL A 436 -4.00 13.21 20.97
C VAL A 436 -4.47 12.18 19.98
N THR A 437 -3.55 11.64 19.19
CA THR A 437 -3.81 10.54 18.28
C THR A 437 -3.67 9.21 18.99
N TYR A 438 -4.52 8.23 18.67
CA TYR A 438 -4.46 6.91 19.32
C TYR A 438 -4.94 5.76 18.43
N GLY A 439 -4.40 4.56 18.65
CA GLY A 439 -4.68 3.37 17.86
C GLY A 439 -4.10 2.08 18.44
N THR A 440 -4.37 0.94 17.82
CA THR A 440 -3.97 -0.39 18.32
C THR A 440 -2.56 -0.81 17.91
N ARG A 441 -1.90 -0.02 17.06
CA ARG A 441 -0.53 -0.25 16.60
C ARG A 441 0.38 0.88 17.06
N PRO A 442 1.65 0.61 17.39
CA PRO A 442 2.63 1.65 17.65
C PRO A 442 3.03 2.36 16.35
N GLY A 443 3.37 3.65 16.47
CA GLY A 443 3.82 4.48 15.36
C GLY A 443 2.75 5.41 14.79
N PRO A 444 3.09 6.18 13.74
CA PRO A 444 2.19 7.16 13.15
C PRO A 444 0.99 6.46 12.48
N PHE A 445 -0.22 6.91 12.81
CA PHE A 445 -1.45 6.23 12.42
C PHE A 445 -1.79 6.47 10.94
N PRO A 446 -2.06 5.41 10.15
CA PRO A 446 -2.60 5.59 8.80
C PRO A 446 -3.87 6.44 8.84
N SER A 447 -4.17 7.17 7.76
CA SER A 447 -5.31 8.10 7.72
C SER A 447 -6.65 7.49 8.12
N TRP A 448 -6.84 6.19 7.85
CA TRP A 448 -8.03 5.45 8.25
C TRP A 448 -8.02 5.06 9.73
N GLU A 449 -6.88 4.76 10.36
CA GLU A 449 -6.78 4.49 11.82
C GLU A 449 -6.60 5.74 12.68
N ARG A 450 -6.38 6.92 12.08
CA ARG A 450 -6.09 8.17 12.80
C ARG A 450 -7.31 8.64 13.61
N ARG A 451 -7.46 8.11 14.82
CA ARG A 451 -8.39 8.65 15.82
C ARG A 451 -7.71 9.76 16.58
N TRP A 452 -8.48 10.76 16.97
CA TRP A 452 -7.97 11.82 17.81
C TRP A 452 -9.00 12.31 18.81
N VAL A 453 -8.50 12.77 19.95
CA VAL A 453 -9.23 13.60 20.90
C VAL A 453 -8.46 14.88 21.13
N ARG A 454 -9.13 15.94 21.58
CA ARG A 454 -8.45 17.18 21.98
C ARG A 454 -8.38 17.28 23.49
N SER A 455 -7.24 17.77 23.98
CA SER A 455 -7.15 18.20 25.38
C SER A 455 -7.96 19.47 25.63
N ASP A 456 -8.52 19.58 26.83
CA ASP A 456 -9.14 20.80 27.33
C ASP A 456 -8.10 21.87 27.67
N GLY A 457 -8.53 23.05 28.15
CA GLY A 457 -7.63 24.15 28.52
C GLY A 457 -6.67 23.86 29.67
N LYS A 458 -6.85 22.74 30.40
CA LYS A 458 -5.97 22.25 31.46
C LYS A 458 -5.13 21.05 31.02
N GLY A 459 -5.11 20.75 29.73
CA GLY A 459 -4.36 19.63 29.17
C GLY A 459 -5.00 18.26 29.42
N ALA A 460 -6.19 18.18 30.02
CA ALA A 460 -6.85 16.91 30.29
C ALA A 460 -7.60 16.40 29.06
N PHE A 461 -7.59 15.08 28.85
CA PHE A 461 -8.30 14.43 27.74
C PHE A 461 -8.90 13.09 28.18
N ARG A 462 -9.87 12.61 27.39
CA ARG A 462 -10.55 11.33 27.61
C ARG A 462 -10.65 10.59 26.28
N ILE A 463 -10.13 9.36 26.25
CA ILE A 463 -10.28 8.44 25.13
C ILE A 463 -11.44 7.49 25.44
N PRO A 464 -12.60 7.64 24.78
CA PRO A 464 -13.75 6.76 25.00
C PRO A 464 -13.63 5.46 24.20
N ASP A 465 -14.52 4.51 24.50
CA ASP A 465 -14.84 3.36 23.66
C ASP A 465 -13.66 2.41 23.33
N LEU A 466 -12.78 2.17 24.29
CA LEU A 466 -11.62 1.28 24.16
C LEU A 466 -11.95 -0.15 24.57
N LEU A 467 -11.47 -1.14 23.80
CA LEU A 467 -11.49 -2.54 24.22
C LEU A 467 -10.55 -2.72 25.43
N PRO A 468 -10.99 -3.34 26.53
CA PRO A 468 -10.24 -3.40 27.78
C PRO A 468 -8.89 -4.11 27.62
N ASP A 469 -8.80 -5.13 26.76
CA ASP A 469 -7.59 -5.96 26.61
C ASP A 469 -6.78 -5.65 25.34
N ALA A 470 -7.22 -4.67 24.54
CA ALA A 470 -6.46 -4.28 23.37
C ALA A 470 -5.35 -3.32 23.78
N PRO A 471 -4.07 -3.57 23.44
CA PRO A 471 -3.02 -2.58 23.62
C PRO A 471 -3.34 -1.35 22.75
N ILE A 472 -3.39 -0.17 23.38
CA ILE A 472 -3.63 1.11 22.74
C ILE A 472 -2.36 1.94 22.87
N THR A 473 -1.90 2.49 21.75
CA THR A 473 -0.83 3.49 21.73
C THR A 473 -1.43 4.87 21.53
N ALA A 474 -1.02 5.84 22.33
CA ALA A 474 -1.44 7.23 22.22
C ALA A 474 -0.21 8.15 22.10
N GLN A 475 -0.34 9.23 21.32
CA GLN A 475 0.68 10.25 21.12
C GLN A 475 0.03 11.63 21.03
N ALA A 476 0.63 12.64 21.65
CA ALA A 476 0.20 14.03 21.52
C ALA A 476 0.98 14.73 20.40
N ARG A 477 0.28 15.48 19.55
CA ARG A 477 0.85 16.27 18.46
C ARG A 477 0.48 17.75 18.61
N THR A 478 1.50 18.60 18.61
CA THR A 478 1.37 20.05 18.51
C THR A 478 1.82 20.54 17.14
N GLY A 479 1.68 21.84 16.86
CA GLY A 479 2.19 22.42 15.60
C GLY A 479 3.72 22.37 15.44
N THR A 480 4.44 22.08 16.53
CA THR A 480 5.90 22.23 16.63
C THR A 480 6.60 21.04 17.26
N GLY A 481 5.88 20.01 17.72
CA GLY A 481 6.48 18.86 18.37
C GLY A 481 5.49 17.75 18.73
N PHE A 482 6.05 16.61 19.12
CA PHE A 482 5.36 15.38 19.52
C PHE A 482 5.70 14.99 20.95
N SER A 483 4.81 14.23 21.58
CA SER A 483 5.18 13.43 22.75
C SER A 483 5.81 12.10 22.35
N ASP A 484 6.46 11.45 23.31
CA ASP A 484 6.75 10.03 23.21
C ASP A 484 5.42 9.24 23.10
N SER A 485 5.43 8.13 22.37
CA SER A 485 4.29 7.23 22.25
C SER A 485 4.11 6.44 23.56
N VAL A 486 2.91 6.44 24.12
CA VAL A 486 2.57 5.65 25.33
C VAL A 486 1.64 4.52 24.94
N THR A 487 2.11 3.28 25.11
CA THR A 487 1.28 2.08 24.94
C THR A 487 0.75 1.61 26.29
N PHE A 488 -0.56 1.40 26.39
CA PHE A 488 -1.23 0.93 27.59
C PHE A 488 -2.32 -0.09 27.24
N VAL A 489 -2.68 -0.93 28.19
CA VAL A 489 -3.84 -1.82 28.09
C VAL A 489 -4.95 -1.22 28.96
N PRO A 490 -6.11 -0.82 28.39
CA PRO A 490 -7.12 -0.05 29.12
C PRO A 490 -7.61 -0.69 30.43
N ARG A 491 -7.73 -2.03 30.50
CA ARG A 491 -8.10 -2.77 31.72
C ARG A 491 -7.11 -2.57 32.87
N HIS A 492 -5.84 -2.41 32.54
CA HIS A 492 -4.76 -2.27 33.51
C HIS A 492 -4.43 -0.80 33.82
N GLN A 493 -5.01 0.14 33.06
CA GLN A 493 -4.76 1.57 33.20
C GLN A 493 -5.68 2.19 34.26
N LYS A 494 -5.25 2.13 35.52
CA LYS A 494 -5.98 2.73 36.65
C LYS A 494 -5.74 4.24 36.81
N GLU A 495 -4.52 4.69 36.53
CA GLU A 495 -4.12 6.09 36.61
C GLU A 495 -4.29 6.81 35.26
N PRO A 496 -4.48 8.14 35.22
CA PRO A 496 -4.48 8.89 33.98
C PRO A 496 -3.15 8.76 33.23
N ILE A 497 -3.17 8.57 31.92
CA ILE A 497 -1.95 8.55 31.11
C ILE A 497 -1.35 9.96 31.01
N ARG A 498 -0.02 10.08 31.11
CA ARG A 498 0.69 11.36 31.01
C ARG A 498 1.49 11.42 29.71
N LEU A 499 1.18 12.38 28.85
CA LEU A 499 1.89 12.62 27.60
C LEU A 499 2.73 13.89 27.73
N VAL A 500 4.05 13.76 27.56
CA VAL A 500 4.99 14.88 27.65
C VAL A 500 5.37 15.32 26.24
N VAL A 501 4.91 16.49 25.81
CA VAL A 501 5.26 17.05 24.50
C VAL A 501 6.63 17.69 24.57
N LYS A 502 7.52 17.27 23.67
CA LYS A 502 8.84 17.87 23.46
C LYS A 502 8.76 18.84 22.29
N GLN A 503 9.05 20.12 22.51
CA GLN A 503 9.03 21.10 21.42
C GLN A 503 10.22 20.87 20.48
N GLY A 504 10.01 21.00 19.18
CA GLY A 504 11.06 20.76 18.17
C GLY A 504 11.40 19.29 17.93
N SER A 505 10.66 18.34 18.52
CA SER A 505 10.90 16.89 18.32
C SER A 505 10.40 16.36 16.98
N GLY A 506 9.64 17.17 16.24
CA GLY A 506 9.15 16.78 14.91
C GLY A 506 10.22 16.88 13.84
N VAL A 507 10.07 16.06 12.80
CA VAL A 507 10.91 16.07 11.60
C VAL A 507 10.11 16.50 10.39
N ARG A 508 10.81 16.92 9.34
CA ARG A 508 10.21 17.13 8.02
C ARG A 508 10.99 16.39 6.96
N LEU A 509 10.33 16.10 5.87
CA LEU A 509 10.91 15.47 4.70
C LEU A 509 10.68 16.38 3.51
N LYS A 510 11.65 16.44 2.62
CA LYS A 510 11.51 17.06 1.32
C LYS A 510 12.21 16.23 0.26
N GLY A 511 11.89 16.51 -0.99
CA GLY A 511 12.57 15.96 -2.14
C GLY A 511 12.04 16.58 -3.41
N ARG A 512 12.62 16.17 -4.54
CA ARG A 512 12.23 16.62 -5.87
C ARG A 512 12.05 15.42 -6.78
N VAL A 513 10.98 15.38 -7.55
CA VAL A 513 10.71 14.32 -8.52
C VAL A 513 11.03 14.84 -9.91
N ILE A 514 11.90 14.13 -10.62
CA ILE A 514 12.36 14.46 -11.96
C ILE A 514 12.21 13.26 -12.90
N ASP A 515 12.23 13.51 -14.20
CA ASP A 515 12.36 12.46 -15.21
C ASP A 515 13.83 12.13 -15.51
N THR A 516 14.07 11.18 -16.42
CA THR A 516 15.40 10.77 -16.88
C THR A 516 16.18 11.86 -17.60
N ASP A 517 15.52 12.91 -18.09
CA ASP A 517 16.12 14.07 -18.75
C ASP A 517 16.40 15.21 -17.75
N GLY A 518 16.11 15.01 -16.47
CA GLY A 518 16.27 16.02 -15.42
C GLY A 518 15.12 17.02 -15.33
N GLN A 519 14.03 16.83 -16.09
CA GLN A 519 12.88 17.72 -16.04
C GLN A 519 12.01 17.42 -14.82
N PRO A 520 11.52 18.44 -14.10
CA PRO A 520 10.65 18.24 -12.95
C PRO A 520 9.30 17.65 -13.33
N ILE A 521 8.83 16.66 -12.56
CA ILE A 521 7.52 16.05 -12.73
C ILE A 521 6.55 16.67 -11.72
N SER A 522 5.66 17.53 -12.22
CA SER A 522 4.57 18.13 -11.43
C SER A 522 3.39 17.17 -11.27
N GLY A 523 2.71 17.22 -10.12
CA GLY A 523 1.50 16.43 -9.85
C GLY A 523 1.75 14.94 -9.56
N ALA A 524 3.00 14.51 -9.43
CA ALA A 524 3.37 13.15 -9.06
C ALA A 524 2.85 12.83 -7.66
N ASP A 525 2.19 11.69 -7.51
CA ASP A 525 1.72 11.19 -6.22
C ASP A 525 2.90 10.67 -5.40
N VAL A 526 3.18 11.31 -4.26
CA VAL A 526 4.18 10.87 -3.29
C VAL A 526 3.44 10.29 -2.09
N VAL A 527 3.61 9.00 -1.82
CA VAL A 527 3.13 8.36 -0.59
C VAL A 527 4.31 8.10 0.31
N LEU A 528 4.25 8.64 1.53
CA LEU A 528 5.21 8.29 2.56
C LEU A 528 4.83 7.00 3.25
N SER A 529 5.78 6.11 3.37
CA SER A 529 5.70 4.96 4.25
C SER A 529 6.50 5.21 5.51
N SER A 530 5.92 4.89 6.67
CA SER A 530 6.71 4.71 7.90
C SER A 530 6.98 3.24 8.17
N HIS A 531 8.20 2.98 8.63
CA HIS A 531 8.61 1.74 9.24
C HIS A 531 8.98 2.01 10.70
N SER A 532 8.42 1.22 11.60
CA SER A 532 8.92 1.10 12.97
C SER A 532 9.36 -0.34 13.18
N ASP A 533 10.26 -0.57 14.14
CA ASP A 533 10.78 -1.90 14.50
C ASP A 533 9.70 -2.97 14.81
N ARG A 534 8.41 -2.60 14.84
CA ARG A 534 7.28 -3.43 15.24
C ARG A 534 6.04 -3.37 14.32
N ALA A 535 6.10 -2.71 13.15
CA ALA A 535 4.96 -2.65 12.22
C ALA A 535 5.38 -2.82 10.75
N MET A 536 4.54 -3.53 9.97
CA MET A 536 4.60 -3.51 8.49
C MET A 536 4.32 -2.11 7.95
N MET A 537 4.85 -1.83 6.77
CA MET A 537 4.56 -0.71 5.88
C MET A 537 3.20 -0.03 6.13
N THR A 538 3.23 1.25 6.52
CA THR A 538 2.02 2.07 6.68
C THR A 538 2.14 3.33 5.83
N GLY A 539 1.26 3.47 4.82
CA GLY A 539 1.13 4.69 4.04
C GLY A 539 0.50 5.79 4.90
N LEU A 540 1.26 6.84 5.17
CA LEU A 540 0.92 7.87 6.18
C LEU A 540 0.25 9.10 5.60
N VAL A 541 0.77 9.59 4.49
CA VAL A 541 0.33 10.83 3.86
C VAL A 541 0.63 10.74 2.37
N ARG A 542 -0.28 11.26 1.56
CA ARG A 542 -0.14 11.36 0.11
C ARG A 542 -0.04 12.84 -0.27
N TRP A 543 1.03 13.22 -0.95
CA TRP A 543 1.21 14.54 -1.52
C TRP A 543 1.20 14.47 -3.03
N LYS A 544 1.00 15.62 -3.66
CA LYS A 544 1.38 15.85 -5.05
C LYS A 544 2.61 16.73 -5.10
N THR A 545 3.49 16.48 -6.05
CA THR A 545 4.64 17.37 -6.30
C THR A 545 4.18 18.69 -6.91
N GLY A 546 4.84 19.79 -6.53
CA GLY A 546 4.62 21.11 -7.13
C GLY A 546 5.25 21.23 -8.53
N ARG A 547 5.13 22.41 -9.15
CA ARG A 547 5.60 22.69 -10.53
C ARG A 547 7.09 22.38 -10.77
N ASN A 548 7.93 22.55 -9.76
CA ASN A 548 9.36 22.23 -9.82
C ASN A 548 9.68 20.79 -9.43
N GLY A 549 8.67 19.92 -9.33
CA GLY A 549 8.79 18.54 -8.88
C GLY A 549 8.96 18.39 -7.37
N SER A 550 8.99 19.47 -6.59
CA SER A 550 9.25 19.40 -5.16
C SER A 550 8.05 18.96 -4.33
N PHE A 551 8.31 18.30 -3.22
CA PHE A 551 7.33 18.04 -2.16
C PHE A 551 7.98 18.30 -0.80
N GLU A 552 7.16 18.69 0.18
CA GLU A 552 7.55 18.82 1.58
C GLU A 552 6.44 18.20 2.44
N SER A 553 6.83 17.40 3.44
CA SER A 553 5.89 16.83 4.38
C SER A 553 5.43 17.84 5.41
N ASP A 554 4.27 17.58 6.02
CA ASP A 554 3.95 18.16 7.32
C ASP A 554 4.94 17.68 8.40
N LEU A 555 4.79 18.16 9.63
CA LEU A 555 5.58 17.70 10.77
C LEU A 555 5.29 16.21 11.05
N LEU A 556 6.34 15.39 11.07
CA LEU A 556 6.31 13.95 11.30
C LEU A 556 7.05 13.57 12.58
N SER A 557 6.77 12.38 13.11
CA SER A 557 7.39 11.89 14.34
C SER A 557 8.85 11.45 14.10
N ALA A 558 9.75 11.71 15.05
CA ALA A 558 11.14 11.25 14.98
C ALA A 558 11.35 9.79 15.39
N ASP A 559 10.30 9.08 15.83
CA ASP A 559 10.35 7.69 16.32
C ASP A 559 10.24 6.64 15.21
N SER A 560 10.26 7.05 13.94
CA SER A 560 9.99 6.20 12.78
C SER A 560 11.06 6.36 11.70
N ALA A 561 11.28 5.30 10.92
CA ALA A 561 11.99 5.35 9.66
C ALA A 561 11.00 5.69 8.53
N TYR A 562 11.42 6.45 7.53
CA TYR A 562 10.57 6.89 6.44
C TYR A 562 11.15 6.57 5.06
N SER A 563 10.29 6.19 4.12
CA SER A 563 10.62 6.13 2.70
C SER A 563 9.48 6.77 1.88
N ALA A 564 9.81 7.32 0.72
CA ALA A 564 8.84 7.89 -0.21
C ALA A 564 8.66 6.96 -1.40
N HIS A 565 7.41 6.63 -1.72
CA HIS A 565 7.02 5.96 -2.95
C HIS A 565 6.33 6.96 -3.87
N VAL A 566 6.76 7.01 -5.11
CA VAL A 566 6.33 8.04 -6.06
C VAL A 566 5.76 7.40 -7.32
N TRP A 567 4.58 7.87 -7.74
CA TRP A 567 3.93 7.52 -9.00
C TRP A 567 3.61 8.79 -9.78
N ALA A 568 3.71 8.74 -11.09
CA ALA A 568 3.18 9.78 -11.97
C ALA A 568 2.56 9.11 -13.19
N ASP A 569 1.62 9.81 -13.84
CA ASP A 569 1.05 9.31 -15.08
C ASP A 569 2.13 9.18 -16.16
N LYS A 570 2.07 8.12 -16.98
CA LYS A 570 3.06 7.80 -18.02
C LYS A 570 4.50 7.67 -17.52
N HIS A 571 4.69 7.36 -16.23
CA HIS A 571 6.00 7.10 -15.66
C HIS A 571 5.99 5.86 -14.77
N SER A 572 7.09 5.14 -14.79
CA SER A 572 7.32 4.03 -13.87
C SER A 572 7.51 4.54 -12.44
N PRO A 573 6.92 3.88 -11.43
CA PRO A 573 7.08 4.29 -10.05
C PRO A 573 8.51 4.10 -9.53
N ALA A 574 8.90 4.94 -8.58
CA ALA A 574 10.17 4.83 -7.86
C ALA A 574 9.96 4.87 -6.35
N SER A 575 10.95 4.38 -5.61
CA SER A 575 10.95 4.41 -4.14
C SER A 575 12.31 4.87 -3.65
N THR A 576 12.34 5.68 -2.59
CA THR A 576 13.59 6.07 -1.94
C THR A 576 14.10 4.96 -1.03
N THR A 577 15.37 5.05 -0.65
CA THR A 577 15.88 4.30 0.51
C THR A 577 15.18 4.77 1.77
N GLU A 578 15.08 3.87 2.73
CA GLU A 578 14.61 4.19 4.07
C GLU A 578 15.60 5.12 4.79
N TRP A 579 15.06 6.16 5.41
CA TRP A 579 15.78 7.10 6.26
C TRP A 579 15.30 7.00 7.71
N GLN A 580 16.23 6.78 8.64
CA GLN A 580 15.93 6.81 10.07
C GLN A 580 15.76 8.25 10.53
N ALA A 581 14.58 8.60 11.06
CA ALA A 581 14.34 9.97 11.50
C ALA A 581 15.19 10.36 12.71
N GLU A 582 15.60 11.62 12.74
CA GLU A 582 16.34 12.23 13.84
C GLU A 582 15.62 13.51 14.27
N ALA A 583 15.31 13.62 15.57
CA ALA A 583 14.51 14.72 16.11
C ALA A 583 15.05 16.10 15.70
N GLY A 584 14.14 16.99 15.28
CA GLY A 584 14.47 18.35 14.85
C GLY A 584 15.16 18.47 13.50
N LYS A 585 15.45 17.36 12.79
CA LYS A 585 16.05 17.41 11.46
C LYS A 585 15.01 17.44 10.35
N THR A 586 15.39 18.07 9.24
CA THR A 586 14.71 17.92 7.95
C THR A 586 15.57 17.02 7.08
N HIS A 587 14.98 15.96 6.53
CA HIS A 587 15.64 15.10 5.56
C HIS A 587 15.30 15.54 4.13
N ASP A 588 16.31 15.53 3.27
CA ASP A 588 16.15 15.75 1.83
C ASP A 588 16.48 14.45 1.11
N PHE A 589 15.48 13.86 0.44
CA PHE A 589 15.69 12.68 -0.41
C PHE A 589 16.42 13.04 -1.73
N GLY A 590 16.62 14.33 -2.01
CA GLY A 590 17.20 14.79 -3.26
C GLY A 590 16.28 14.52 -4.45
N ASP A 591 16.89 14.25 -5.60
CA ASP A 591 16.19 13.97 -6.85
C ASP A 591 15.76 12.49 -6.94
N ILE A 592 14.45 12.29 -6.95
CA ILE A 592 13.78 11.01 -7.19
C ILE A 592 13.46 10.92 -8.68
N VAL A 593 14.16 10.05 -9.40
CA VAL A 593 14.03 9.92 -10.85
C VAL A 593 12.94 8.91 -11.22
N LEU A 594 11.89 9.35 -11.91
CA LEU A 594 10.91 8.46 -12.56
C LEU A 594 11.28 8.26 -14.03
N ARG A 595 11.12 7.03 -14.53
CA ARG A 595 11.38 6.72 -15.94
C ARG A 595 10.13 6.92 -16.76
N LYS A 596 10.23 7.57 -17.91
CA LYS A 596 9.12 7.73 -18.85
C LYS A 596 8.65 6.38 -19.39
N GLU A 597 7.33 6.23 -19.48
CA GLU A 597 6.60 5.15 -20.15
C GLU A 597 5.95 5.71 -21.42
N ALA A 598 6.78 6.33 -22.28
CA ALA A 598 6.36 6.88 -23.57
C ALA A 598 7.01 6.14 -24.75
N GLY A 599 7.72 5.06 -24.47
CA GLY A 599 8.41 4.24 -25.45
C GLY A 599 7.44 3.58 -26.42
N VAL A 600 7.86 3.55 -27.68
CA VAL A 600 7.14 2.89 -28.77
C VAL A 600 7.99 1.76 -29.32
N LEU A 601 7.36 0.64 -29.65
CA LEU A 601 7.98 -0.41 -30.42
C LEU A 601 7.02 -0.80 -31.56
N ALA A 602 7.46 -0.62 -32.80
CA ALA A 602 6.65 -0.91 -33.98
C ALA A 602 7.42 -1.79 -34.96
N GLY A 603 6.67 -2.49 -35.82
CA GLY A 603 7.24 -3.48 -36.71
C GLY A 603 6.21 -4.24 -37.52
N ARG A 604 6.60 -5.41 -38.04
CA ARG A 604 5.74 -6.34 -38.78
C ARG A 604 5.88 -7.77 -38.28
N VAL A 605 4.77 -8.49 -38.28
CA VAL A 605 4.72 -9.94 -38.08
C VAL A 605 4.71 -10.61 -39.46
N VAL A 606 5.64 -11.53 -39.69
CA VAL A 606 5.78 -12.26 -40.96
C VAL A 606 5.91 -13.76 -40.74
N ASP A 607 5.57 -14.57 -41.73
CA ASP A 607 5.74 -16.02 -41.70
C ASP A 607 7.19 -16.44 -42.05
N SER A 608 7.44 -17.75 -42.11
CA SER A 608 8.75 -18.33 -42.45
C SER A 608 9.27 -17.91 -43.83
N LYS A 609 8.37 -17.56 -44.75
CA LYS A 609 8.62 -17.14 -46.14
C LYS A 609 8.68 -15.61 -46.29
N GLY A 610 8.44 -14.86 -45.22
CA GLY A 610 8.43 -13.39 -45.21
C GLY A 610 7.10 -12.77 -45.59
N ASN A 611 6.03 -13.56 -45.76
CA ASN A 611 4.69 -13.01 -46.02
C ASN A 611 4.12 -12.40 -44.73
N PRO A 612 3.39 -11.28 -44.80
CA PRO A 612 2.79 -10.70 -43.61
C PRO A 612 1.73 -11.59 -42.97
N VAL A 613 1.74 -11.67 -41.64
CA VAL A 613 0.73 -12.40 -40.86
C VAL A 613 -0.21 -11.41 -40.20
N ALA A 614 -1.45 -11.35 -40.71
CA ALA A 614 -2.50 -10.48 -40.18
C ALA A 614 -3.24 -11.10 -38.99
N GLY A 615 -3.67 -10.24 -38.05
CA GLY A 615 -4.42 -10.64 -36.86
C GLY A 615 -3.65 -11.55 -35.90
N ALA A 616 -2.31 -11.47 -35.88
CA ALA A 616 -1.48 -12.05 -34.85
C ALA A 616 -1.55 -11.17 -33.60
N ARG A 617 -1.71 -11.77 -32.42
CA ARG A 617 -1.66 -11.05 -31.14
C ARG A 617 -0.20 -10.74 -30.85
N VAL A 618 0.13 -9.48 -30.61
CA VAL A 618 1.47 -9.01 -30.28
C VAL A 618 1.47 -8.34 -28.92
N TRP A 619 2.38 -8.69 -28.01
CA TRP A 619 2.41 -8.12 -26.65
C TRP A 619 3.83 -8.01 -26.07
N ASN A 620 3.99 -7.26 -24.98
CA ASN A 620 5.23 -7.20 -24.21
C ASN A 620 5.16 -8.00 -22.90
N ALA A 621 6.29 -8.49 -22.37
CA ALA A 621 6.31 -9.12 -21.05
C ALA A 621 7.51 -8.62 -20.21
N GLY A 622 7.24 -8.13 -19.00
CA GLY A 622 8.26 -7.76 -18.00
C GLY A 622 8.83 -6.35 -18.06
N ASP A 623 8.58 -5.59 -19.14
CA ASP A 623 9.26 -4.31 -19.41
C ASP A 623 8.32 -3.07 -19.44
N ALA A 624 7.11 -3.18 -18.92
CA ALA A 624 6.18 -2.06 -18.69
C ALA A 624 5.40 -2.24 -17.39
N SER A 625 4.80 -1.15 -16.88
CA SER A 625 3.96 -1.18 -15.67
C SER A 625 2.69 -2.02 -15.82
N LYS A 626 2.26 -2.29 -17.06
CA LYS A 626 1.11 -3.12 -17.45
C LYS A 626 1.43 -3.92 -18.72
N LEU A 627 0.66 -4.97 -18.97
CA LEU A 627 0.69 -5.69 -20.25
C LEU A 627 0.18 -4.76 -21.36
N ILE A 628 0.99 -4.55 -22.40
CA ILE A 628 0.64 -3.81 -23.60
C ILE A 628 0.52 -4.83 -24.72
N GLU A 629 -0.61 -4.82 -25.41
CA GLU A 629 -0.89 -5.73 -26.53
C GLU A 629 -1.61 -5.02 -27.68
N THR A 630 -1.45 -5.57 -28.87
CA THR A 630 -2.12 -5.16 -30.10
C THR A 630 -2.35 -6.38 -31.00
N GLN A 631 -3.09 -6.20 -32.08
CA GLN A 631 -3.12 -7.16 -33.19
C GLN A 631 -2.35 -6.60 -34.39
N SER A 632 -1.74 -7.49 -35.18
CA SER A 632 -1.12 -7.11 -36.44
C SER A 632 -2.17 -6.80 -37.52
N GLY A 633 -1.92 -5.77 -38.33
CA GLY A 633 -2.78 -5.36 -39.43
C GLY A 633 -2.62 -6.24 -40.69
N ALA A 634 -3.26 -5.84 -41.78
CA ALA A 634 -3.32 -6.62 -43.02
C ALA A 634 -1.95 -6.82 -43.69
N LYS A 635 -1.00 -5.89 -43.47
CA LYS A 635 0.40 -6.01 -43.92
C LYS A 635 1.31 -6.46 -42.77
N GLY A 636 0.75 -7.10 -41.75
CA GLY A 636 1.46 -7.63 -40.58
C GLY A 636 1.93 -6.54 -39.61
N GLU A 637 1.64 -5.27 -39.87
CA GLU A 637 2.09 -4.13 -39.08
C GLU A 637 1.55 -4.15 -37.65
N PHE A 638 2.38 -3.84 -36.67
CA PHE A 638 1.98 -3.71 -35.28
C PHE A 638 2.68 -2.53 -34.61
N ARG A 639 2.10 -2.05 -33.52
CA ARG A 639 2.63 -0.94 -32.74
C ARG A 639 2.24 -1.09 -31.26
N LEU A 640 3.25 -1.19 -30.39
CA LEU A 640 3.11 -1.20 -28.94
C LEU A 640 3.54 0.17 -28.41
N GLU A 641 2.68 0.81 -27.62
CA GLU A 641 2.92 2.14 -27.05
C GLU A 641 2.84 2.10 -25.52
N GLY A 642 3.61 2.96 -24.85
CA GLY A 642 3.64 3.02 -23.38
C GLY A 642 4.73 2.17 -22.74
N LEU A 643 5.76 1.79 -23.51
CA LEU A 643 6.88 0.98 -23.03
C LEU A 643 7.87 1.85 -22.24
N ARG A 644 8.55 1.26 -21.26
CA ARG A 644 9.64 1.94 -20.53
C ARG A 644 10.82 2.17 -21.48
N GLU A 645 11.47 3.31 -21.40
CA GLU A 645 12.71 3.58 -22.17
C GLU A 645 13.77 2.48 -21.98
N GLY A 646 14.47 2.12 -23.06
CA GLY A 646 15.50 1.09 -23.06
C GLY A 646 15.25 -0.02 -24.09
N TYR A 647 15.08 -1.24 -23.61
CA TYR A 647 14.79 -2.42 -24.43
C TYR A 647 13.53 -3.10 -23.90
N ALA A 648 12.71 -3.66 -24.80
CA ALA A 648 11.59 -4.50 -24.42
C ALA A 648 11.56 -5.80 -25.22
N TYR A 649 10.98 -6.83 -24.63
CA TYR A 649 10.54 -8.02 -25.37
C TYR A 649 9.20 -7.77 -26.04
N ALA A 650 9.08 -8.15 -27.32
CA ALA A 650 7.83 -8.26 -28.05
C ALA A 650 7.62 -9.72 -28.44
N PHE A 651 6.44 -10.24 -28.15
CA PHE A 651 6.00 -11.59 -28.46
C PHE A 651 4.86 -11.54 -29.48
N ALA A 652 4.77 -12.54 -30.34
CA ALA A 652 3.68 -12.69 -31.29
C ALA A 652 3.13 -14.12 -31.26
N GLU A 653 1.81 -14.24 -31.29
CA GLU A 653 1.08 -15.51 -31.33
C GLU A 653 -0.03 -15.46 -32.39
N LYS A 654 -0.16 -16.56 -33.11
CA LYS A 654 -1.26 -16.81 -34.05
C LYS A 654 -1.52 -18.31 -34.11
N GLU A 655 -2.79 -18.69 -34.13
CA GLU A 655 -3.19 -20.08 -34.33
C GLU A 655 -2.54 -20.67 -35.60
N GLY A 656 -2.01 -21.90 -35.49
CA GLY A 656 -1.26 -22.56 -36.56
C GLY A 656 0.24 -22.23 -36.60
N TYR A 657 0.71 -21.28 -35.79
CA TYR A 657 2.11 -20.89 -35.67
C TYR A 657 2.65 -21.16 -34.26
N ARG A 658 3.97 -21.30 -34.15
CA ARG A 658 4.71 -21.33 -32.89
C ARG A 658 4.82 -19.91 -32.34
N LEU A 659 4.84 -19.79 -31.00
CA LEU A 659 5.13 -18.53 -30.31
C LEU A 659 6.49 -17.98 -30.77
N ALA A 660 6.53 -16.71 -31.16
CA ALA A 660 7.77 -16.00 -31.42
C ALA A 660 7.96 -14.86 -30.41
N GLY A 661 9.23 -14.55 -30.09
CA GLY A 661 9.58 -13.43 -29.24
C GLY A 661 10.94 -12.85 -29.60
N LEU A 662 11.06 -11.52 -29.57
CA LEU A 662 12.32 -10.83 -29.82
C LEU A 662 12.51 -9.67 -28.84
N ARG A 663 13.76 -9.45 -28.43
CA ARG A 663 14.14 -8.27 -27.64
C ARG A 663 14.59 -7.15 -28.57
N ALA A 664 13.96 -6.00 -28.49
CA ALA A 664 14.25 -4.86 -29.35
C ALA A 664 14.52 -3.60 -28.52
N LYS A 665 15.24 -2.66 -29.11
CA LYS A 665 15.42 -1.32 -28.52
C LYS A 665 14.13 -0.53 -28.72
N ILE A 666 13.65 0.08 -27.64
CA ILE A 666 12.49 0.96 -27.67
C ILE A 666 12.80 2.19 -28.54
N GLY A 667 11.88 2.52 -29.43
CA GLY A 667 12.02 3.50 -30.51
C GLY A 667 12.24 2.91 -31.90
N SER A 668 12.41 1.59 -32.04
CA SER A 668 12.46 0.91 -33.35
C SER A 668 11.07 0.84 -33.99
N ASP A 669 11.02 1.12 -35.29
CA ASP A 669 9.82 1.07 -36.15
C ASP A 669 9.90 -0.01 -37.24
N ASP A 670 10.98 -0.79 -37.25
CA ASP A 670 11.36 -1.77 -38.26
C ASP A 670 11.48 -3.21 -37.73
N LEU A 671 10.95 -3.48 -36.54
CA LEU A 671 11.04 -4.79 -35.91
C LEU A 671 10.34 -5.87 -36.75
N VAL A 672 11.04 -6.96 -37.09
CA VAL A 672 10.45 -8.11 -37.80
C VAL A 672 10.28 -9.28 -36.83
N LEU A 673 9.03 -9.59 -36.47
CA LEU A 673 8.67 -10.79 -35.69
C LEU A 673 8.31 -11.92 -36.64
N LYS A 674 9.18 -12.93 -36.72
CA LYS A 674 9.01 -14.06 -37.63
C LYS A 674 8.33 -15.24 -36.93
N LEU A 675 7.15 -15.62 -37.42
CA LEU A 675 6.38 -16.78 -36.98
C LEU A 675 6.71 -18.00 -37.85
N TYR A 676 6.86 -19.15 -37.20
CA TYR A 676 7.09 -20.44 -37.87
C TYR A 676 5.88 -21.33 -37.68
N GLY A 677 5.52 -22.11 -38.71
CA GLY A 677 4.43 -23.07 -38.60
C GLY A 677 4.68 -24.10 -37.50
N THR A 678 3.63 -24.67 -36.89
CA THR A 678 3.80 -25.70 -35.84
C THR A 678 4.54 -26.94 -36.32
N GLN A 679 4.50 -27.24 -37.62
CA GLN A 679 5.23 -28.35 -38.25
C GLN A 679 6.63 -27.97 -38.77
N GLU A 680 6.98 -26.68 -38.76
CA GLU A 680 8.30 -26.20 -39.18
C GLU A 680 9.29 -26.28 -38.00
N GLN A 681 10.52 -26.71 -38.28
CA GLN A 681 11.64 -26.66 -37.33
C GLN A 681 12.47 -25.40 -37.59
N PRO A 682 12.31 -24.33 -36.78
CA PRO A 682 13.17 -23.15 -36.91
C PRO A 682 14.61 -23.50 -36.49
N GLU A 683 15.59 -22.83 -37.09
CA GLU A 683 16.93 -22.78 -36.51
C GLU A 683 16.84 -22.21 -35.09
N ILE A 684 17.13 -23.04 -34.09
CA ILE A 684 17.18 -22.61 -32.70
C ILE A 684 18.42 -21.73 -32.52
N ARG A 685 18.26 -20.42 -32.70
CA ARG A 685 19.23 -19.45 -32.20
C ARG A 685 19.00 -19.27 -30.71
N VAL A 686 19.88 -19.89 -29.91
CA VAL A 686 20.03 -19.49 -28.51
C VAL A 686 20.44 -18.02 -28.52
N LEU A 687 19.55 -17.13 -28.08
CA LEU A 687 19.92 -15.73 -27.81
C LEU A 687 21.15 -15.79 -26.91
N SER A 688 22.24 -15.13 -27.31
CA SER A 688 23.41 -15.03 -26.43
C SER A 688 22.90 -14.57 -25.07
N PRO A 689 23.26 -15.27 -23.96
CA PRO A 689 22.89 -14.81 -22.62
C PRO A 689 23.22 -13.32 -22.54
N PRO A 690 22.39 -12.50 -21.84
CA PRO A 690 22.60 -11.06 -21.79
C PRO A 690 24.07 -10.83 -21.57
N LEU A 691 24.71 -10.08 -22.49
CA LEU A 691 26.17 -9.88 -22.47
C LEU A 691 26.54 -9.67 -21.00
N PRO A 692 27.37 -10.53 -20.40
CA PRO A 692 27.81 -10.30 -19.04
C PRO A 692 28.28 -8.85 -19.00
N PRO A 693 27.91 -8.08 -17.96
CA PRO A 693 28.25 -6.66 -17.90
C PRO A 693 29.70 -6.49 -18.35
N THR A 694 29.94 -5.53 -19.23
CA THR A 694 31.28 -5.29 -19.77
C THR A 694 32.26 -5.24 -18.60
N ARG A 695 33.50 -5.68 -18.77
CA ARG A 695 34.50 -5.66 -17.67
C ARG A 695 34.54 -4.30 -16.95
N GLY A 696 34.33 -3.19 -17.68
CA GLY A 696 34.17 -1.85 -17.12
C GLY A 696 32.95 -1.71 -16.20
N ARG A 697 31.77 -2.16 -16.61
CA ARG A 697 30.55 -2.10 -15.80
C ARG A 697 30.57 -3.04 -14.59
N VAL A 698 31.27 -4.18 -14.68
CA VAL A 698 31.54 -5.03 -13.50
C VAL A 698 32.46 -4.32 -12.52
N ALA A 699 33.52 -3.68 -13.01
CA ALA A 699 34.45 -2.92 -12.17
C ALA A 699 33.79 -1.71 -11.49
N GLU A 700 32.77 -1.10 -12.09
CA GLU A 700 31.96 -0.04 -11.47
C GLU A 700 30.99 -0.58 -10.41
N LEU A 701 30.30 -1.69 -10.69
CA LEU A 701 29.21 -2.19 -9.85
C LEU A 701 29.70 -2.99 -8.65
N VAL A 702 30.78 -3.76 -8.77
CA VAL A 702 31.27 -4.63 -7.70
C VAL A 702 31.65 -3.83 -6.44
N PRO A 703 32.39 -2.70 -6.51
CA PRO A 703 32.67 -1.89 -5.33
C PRO A 703 31.40 -1.35 -4.66
N MET A 704 30.41 -0.90 -5.45
CA MET A 704 29.13 -0.39 -4.92
C MET A 704 28.32 -1.48 -4.22
N LEU A 705 28.19 -2.65 -4.85
CA LEU A 705 27.45 -3.78 -4.30
C LEU A 705 28.15 -4.39 -3.08
N ALA A 706 29.48 -4.47 -3.11
CA ALA A 706 30.26 -4.89 -1.95
C ALA A 706 30.06 -3.93 -0.77
N ASP A 707 30.03 -2.62 -1.01
CA ASP A 707 29.83 -1.60 0.02
C ASP A 707 28.42 -1.67 0.64
N ILE A 708 27.38 -1.86 -0.18
CA ILE A 708 26.01 -2.10 0.29
C ILE A 708 25.93 -3.40 1.10
N GLY A 709 26.50 -4.49 0.57
CA GLY A 709 26.50 -5.79 1.21
C GLY A 709 27.27 -5.80 2.54
N LEU A 710 28.39 -5.09 2.63
CA LEU A 710 29.18 -4.96 3.85
C LEU A 710 28.44 -4.14 4.91
N ARG A 711 27.79 -3.04 4.53
CA ARG A 711 26.92 -2.27 5.43
C ARG A 711 25.75 -3.09 5.95
N GLN A 712 25.16 -3.93 5.11
CA GLN A 712 24.11 -4.85 5.53
C GLN A 712 24.65 -5.92 6.49
N ALA A 713 25.83 -6.49 6.21
CA ALA A 713 26.47 -7.46 7.07
C ALA A 713 26.86 -6.88 8.45
N GLU A 714 27.10 -5.57 8.55
CA GLU A 714 27.32 -4.89 9.83
C GLU A 714 26.05 -4.74 10.67
N ARG A 715 24.89 -4.65 10.02
CA ARG A 715 23.58 -4.60 10.68
C ARG A 715 23.05 -5.99 11.06
N GLU A 716 23.65 -7.05 10.51
CA GLU A 716 23.26 -8.43 10.77
C GLU A 716 23.60 -8.83 12.22
N LYS A 717 22.56 -9.18 12.99
CA LYS A 717 22.68 -9.57 14.39
C LYS A 717 23.08 -11.05 14.55
N ASN A 718 22.85 -11.88 13.53
CA ASN A 718 23.25 -13.29 13.53
C ASN A 718 24.74 -13.44 13.14
N PRO A 719 25.62 -13.88 14.06
CA PRO A 719 27.04 -14.04 13.79
C PRO A 719 27.34 -15.04 12.67
N GLN A 720 26.56 -16.13 12.56
CA GLN A 720 26.77 -17.17 11.55
C GLN A 720 26.54 -16.63 10.13
N THR A 721 25.47 -15.85 9.96
CA THR A 721 25.14 -15.20 8.69
C THR A 721 26.18 -14.16 8.33
N ARG A 722 26.58 -13.32 9.29
CA ARG A 722 27.61 -12.29 9.10
C ARG A 722 28.96 -12.89 8.70
N ASP A 723 29.42 -13.90 9.43
CA ASP A 723 30.71 -14.55 9.19
C ASP A 723 30.73 -15.42 7.93
N TYR A 724 29.55 -15.80 7.40
CA TYR A 724 29.42 -16.47 6.10
C TYR A 724 29.54 -15.52 4.90
N TYR A 725 28.92 -14.34 4.94
CA TYR A 725 28.85 -13.43 3.80
C TYR A 725 30.02 -12.43 3.71
N ARG A 726 30.50 -11.93 4.86
CA ARG A 726 31.57 -10.91 4.91
C ARG A 726 32.86 -11.32 4.19
N PRO A 727 33.44 -12.52 4.42
CA PRO A 727 34.65 -12.93 3.68
C PRO A 727 34.43 -13.01 2.17
N LYS A 728 33.24 -13.44 1.72
CA LYS A 728 32.90 -13.54 0.29
C LYS A 728 32.80 -12.17 -0.39
N LEU A 729 32.24 -11.18 0.30
CA LEU A 729 32.15 -9.81 -0.20
C LEU A 729 33.53 -9.15 -0.30
N ILE A 730 34.39 -9.37 0.69
CA ILE A 730 35.77 -8.86 0.68
C ILE A 730 36.60 -9.57 -0.41
N ALA A 731 36.44 -10.88 -0.58
CA ALA A 731 37.06 -11.62 -1.67
C ALA A 731 36.61 -11.15 -3.05
N ALA A 732 35.33 -10.81 -3.23
CA ALA A 732 34.82 -10.24 -4.48
C ALA A 732 35.38 -8.82 -4.72
N LEU A 733 35.44 -7.99 -3.68
CA LEU A 733 36.05 -6.66 -3.74
C LEU A 733 37.53 -6.75 -4.09
N ALA A 734 38.27 -7.72 -3.55
CA ALA A 734 39.69 -7.89 -3.84
C ALA A 734 39.99 -8.08 -5.34
N GLN A 735 39.04 -8.59 -6.13
CA GLN A 735 39.22 -8.78 -7.57
C GLN A 735 39.13 -7.46 -8.37
N VAL A 736 38.58 -6.40 -7.78
CA VAL A 736 38.39 -5.10 -8.45
C VAL A 736 39.15 -3.96 -7.75
N ASP A 737 39.27 -4.02 -6.43
CA ASP A 737 39.98 -3.07 -5.58
C ASP A 737 40.74 -3.83 -4.47
N PRO A 738 41.92 -4.40 -4.79
CA PRO A 738 42.73 -5.13 -3.83
C PRO A 738 43.17 -4.28 -2.64
N LEU A 739 43.38 -2.97 -2.83
CA LEU A 739 43.83 -2.05 -1.77
C LEU A 739 42.74 -1.82 -0.74
N LYS A 740 41.50 -1.57 -1.18
CA LYS A 740 40.35 -1.43 -0.26
C LYS A 740 40.08 -2.74 0.47
N ALA A 741 40.14 -3.88 -0.21
CA ALA A 741 39.99 -5.19 0.45
C ALA A 741 41.06 -5.42 1.52
N LYS A 742 42.35 -5.14 1.24
CA LYS A 742 43.44 -5.22 2.23
C LYS A 742 43.25 -4.26 3.40
N THR A 743 42.77 -3.05 3.15
CA THR A 743 42.46 -2.08 4.21
C THR A 743 41.38 -2.60 5.15
N LEU A 744 40.31 -3.18 4.59
CA LEU A 744 39.24 -3.79 5.38
C LEU A 744 39.73 -5.02 6.17
N SER A 745 40.62 -5.82 5.59
CA SER A 745 41.26 -6.93 6.31
C SER A 745 42.13 -6.45 7.46
N ALA A 746 42.95 -5.42 7.24
CA ALA A 746 43.79 -4.81 8.27
C ALA A 746 42.96 -4.26 9.44
N GLN A 747 41.84 -3.58 9.15
CA GLN A 747 40.88 -3.12 10.18
C GLN A 747 40.27 -4.28 10.98
N ALA A 748 40.15 -5.45 10.37
CA ALA A 748 39.68 -6.68 11.01
C ALA A 748 40.82 -7.56 11.57
N GLY A 749 42.02 -7.01 11.77
CA GLY A 749 43.17 -7.73 12.33
C GLY A 749 43.73 -8.83 11.41
N GLY A 750 43.62 -8.67 10.09
CA GLY A 750 44.10 -9.63 9.10
C GLY A 750 43.18 -10.83 8.87
N LYS A 751 41.98 -10.84 9.46
CA LYS A 751 41.02 -11.97 9.41
C LYS A 751 40.69 -12.44 7.99
N TYR A 752 40.80 -11.58 6.98
CA TYR A 752 40.39 -11.87 5.60
C TYR A 752 41.56 -12.01 4.61
N ASP A 753 42.81 -12.06 5.10
CA ASP A 753 44.00 -12.09 4.23
C ASP A 753 44.04 -13.35 3.36
N ALA A 754 43.63 -14.50 3.92
CA ALA A 754 43.52 -15.75 3.18
C ALA A 754 42.46 -15.66 2.05
N ASP A 755 41.30 -15.08 2.32
CA ASP A 755 40.22 -14.92 1.34
C ASP A 755 40.64 -14.02 0.17
N ILE A 756 41.33 -12.92 0.49
CA ILE A 756 41.87 -11.96 -0.48
C ILE A 756 42.93 -12.64 -1.35
N ALA A 757 43.91 -13.29 -0.74
CA ALA A 757 44.99 -13.97 -1.47
C ALA A 757 44.43 -15.06 -2.39
N LEU A 758 43.46 -15.86 -1.92
CA LEU A 758 42.81 -16.87 -2.75
C LEU A 758 41.98 -16.27 -3.89
N ALA A 759 41.38 -15.10 -3.71
CA ALA A 759 40.64 -14.40 -4.79
C ALA A 759 41.59 -13.84 -5.86
N LEU A 760 42.69 -13.23 -5.43
CA LEU A 760 43.75 -12.74 -6.31
C LEU A 760 44.39 -13.88 -7.08
N ALA A 761 44.64 -15.03 -6.44
CA ALA A 761 45.12 -16.23 -7.11
C ALA A 761 44.18 -16.66 -8.25
N SER A 762 42.87 -16.73 -8.00
CA SER A 762 41.87 -17.08 -9.03
C SER A 762 41.81 -16.07 -10.18
N GLN A 763 42.08 -14.79 -9.91
CA GLN A 763 42.12 -13.75 -10.93
C GLN A 763 43.40 -13.81 -11.77
N SER A 764 44.56 -14.01 -11.13
CA SER A 764 45.84 -14.00 -11.80
C SER A 764 46.11 -15.29 -12.56
N VAL A 765 45.54 -16.44 -12.16
CA VAL A 765 45.89 -17.76 -12.70
C VAL A 765 45.88 -17.88 -14.22
N LYS A 766 44.98 -17.15 -14.92
CA LYS A 766 44.91 -17.17 -16.39
C LYS A 766 45.95 -16.26 -17.05
N LYS A 767 46.30 -15.15 -16.40
CA LYS A 767 47.21 -14.11 -16.92
C LYS A 767 48.66 -14.35 -16.50
N ASN A 768 48.88 -14.73 -15.25
CA ASN A 768 50.16 -14.99 -14.63
C ASN A 768 50.01 -16.13 -13.60
N THR A 769 50.30 -17.36 -14.03
CA THR A 769 50.16 -18.56 -13.20
C THR A 769 51.15 -18.57 -12.03
N GLU A 770 52.36 -18.03 -12.22
CA GLU A 770 53.39 -17.98 -11.17
C GLU A 770 52.97 -17.05 -10.04
N GLU A 771 52.40 -15.90 -10.37
CA GLU A 771 51.81 -14.97 -9.39
C GLU A 771 50.65 -15.63 -8.63
N ALA A 772 49.81 -16.41 -9.32
CA ALA A 772 48.74 -17.19 -8.65
C ALA A 772 49.31 -18.22 -7.67
N ILE A 773 50.40 -18.90 -8.03
CA ILE A 773 51.11 -19.83 -7.15
C ILE A 773 51.69 -19.11 -5.93
N ALA A 774 52.26 -17.91 -6.12
CA ALA A 774 52.77 -17.09 -5.01
C ALA A 774 51.65 -16.72 -4.02
N TYR A 775 50.49 -16.29 -4.50
CA TYR A 775 49.33 -16.04 -3.65
C TYR A 775 48.86 -17.31 -2.93
N LEU A 776 48.80 -18.46 -3.62
CA LEU A 776 48.45 -19.73 -2.97
C LEU A 776 49.44 -20.09 -1.86
N ASN A 777 50.73 -19.86 -2.06
CA ASN A 777 51.77 -20.15 -1.08
C ASN A 777 51.69 -19.24 0.16
N SER A 778 51.14 -18.04 0.02
CA SER A 778 50.91 -17.13 1.15
C SER A 778 49.77 -17.56 2.08
N VAL A 779 48.95 -18.54 1.66
CA VAL A 779 47.78 -19.00 2.41
C VAL A 779 48.07 -20.33 3.11
N PRO A 780 47.72 -20.48 4.41
CA PRO A 780 47.82 -21.76 5.11
C PRO A 780 47.07 -22.89 4.39
N ASN A 781 47.56 -24.13 4.54
CA ASN A 781 46.88 -25.29 3.97
C ASN A 781 45.58 -25.58 4.72
N GLY A 782 44.48 -25.62 3.99
CA GLY A 782 43.14 -25.89 4.49
C GLY A 782 42.17 -26.19 3.36
N ARG A 783 40.96 -26.65 3.70
CA ARG A 783 39.94 -27.11 2.74
C ARG A 783 39.67 -26.09 1.63
N ASP A 784 39.57 -24.81 1.96
CA ASP A 784 39.28 -23.74 0.98
C ASP A 784 40.40 -23.53 -0.03
N LYS A 785 41.66 -23.54 0.42
CA LYS A 785 42.84 -23.49 -0.47
C LYS A 785 42.86 -24.72 -1.38
N GLY A 786 42.63 -25.91 -0.81
CA GLY A 786 42.55 -27.17 -1.56
C GLY A 786 41.46 -27.15 -2.62
N TYR A 787 40.26 -26.72 -2.28
CA TYR A 787 39.15 -26.63 -3.22
C TYR A 787 39.44 -25.63 -4.35
N ARG A 788 39.93 -24.42 -4.02
CA ARG A 788 40.19 -23.39 -5.02
C ARG A 788 41.31 -23.76 -5.98
N VAL A 789 42.40 -24.37 -5.50
CA VAL A 789 43.49 -24.79 -6.39
C VAL A 789 43.04 -25.88 -7.38
N VAL A 790 42.17 -26.81 -6.95
CA VAL A 790 41.55 -27.79 -7.84
C VAL A 790 40.68 -27.11 -8.90
N CYS A 791 39.77 -26.21 -8.51
CA CYS A 791 38.91 -25.50 -9.45
C CYS A 791 39.71 -24.68 -10.48
N MET A 792 40.74 -23.96 -10.05
CA MET A 792 41.62 -23.23 -10.97
C MET A 792 42.33 -24.16 -11.95
N THR A 793 42.75 -25.33 -11.48
CA THR A 793 43.46 -26.33 -12.29
C THR A 793 42.53 -26.97 -13.34
N GLU A 794 41.30 -27.32 -12.95
CA GLU A 794 40.25 -27.80 -13.88
C GLU A 794 39.83 -26.75 -14.92
N ASP A 795 39.75 -25.48 -14.52
CA ASP A 795 39.42 -24.37 -15.42
C ASP A 795 40.51 -24.14 -16.45
N LEU A 796 41.78 -24.18 -16.02
CA LEU A 796 42.93 -24.10 -16.93
C LEU A 796 43.00 -25.30 -17.85
N ALA A 797 42.77 -26.53 -17.37
CA ALA A 797 42.83 -27.73 -18.20
C ALA A 797 41.91 -27.65 -19.44
N ARG A 798 40.77 -26.97 -19.31
CA ARG A 798 39.81 -26.75 -20.40
C ARG A 798 40.17 -25.63 -21.37
N GLN A 799 41.00 -24.67 -20.95
CA GLN A 799 41.25 -23.42 -21.68
C GLN A 799 42.71 -23.28 -22.16
N ASP A 800 43.65 -23.72 -21.34
CA ASP A 800 45.10 -23.58 -21.51
C ASP A 800 45.82 -24.76 -20.80
N PRO A 801 45.91 -25.93 -21.46
CA PRO A 801 46.48 -27.15 -20.87
C PRO A 801 47.92 -27.00 -20.39
N GLU A 802 48.74 -26.15 -21.02
CA GLU A 802 50.12 -25.90 -20.60
C GLU A 802 50.18 -25.18 -19.25
N LYS A 803 49.34 -24.17 -19.03
CA LYS A 803 49.23 -23.53 -17.70
C LYS A 803 48.66 -24.48 -16.66
N ALA A 804 47.78 -25.40 -17.04
CA ALA A 804 47.30 -26.43 -16.13
C ALA A 804 48.44 -27.36 -15.68
N ARG A 805 49.34 -27.76 -16.59
CA ARG A 805 50.54 -28.55 -16.24
C ARG A 805 51.46 -27.82 -15.27
N LEU A 806 51.55 -26.50 -15.36
CA LEU A 806 52.35 -25.69 -14.43
C LEU A 806 51.74 -25.63 -13.02
N LEU A 807 50.41 -25.52 -12.89
CA LEU A 807 49.73 -25.42 -11.59
C LEU A 807 49.49 -26.78 -10.91
N LEU A 808 49.34 -27.85 -11.69
CA LEU A 808 48.92 -29.17 -11.22
C LEU A 808 49.83 -29.80 -10.15
N PRO A 809 51.18 -29.72 -10.22
CA PRO A 809 52.06 -30.21 -9.15
C PRO A 809 51.78 -29.53 -7.81
N GLN A 810 51.54 -28.22 -7.82
CA GLN A 810 51.19 -27.46 -6.63
C GLN A 810 49.81 -27.86 -6.11
N ALA A 811 48.84 -28.08 -7.01
CA ALA A 811 47.52 -28.56 -6.63
C ALA A 811 47.58 -29.93 -5.93
N LEU A 812 48.35 -30.87 -6.48
CA LEU A 812 48.55 -32.20 -5.90
C LEU A 812 49.20 -32.12 -4.52
N LEU A 813 50.21 -31.27 -4.35
CA LEU A 813 50.88 -31.06 -3.07
C LEU A 813 49.93 -30.48 -2.01
N VAL A 814 49.18 -29.44 -2.37
CA VAL A 814 48.21 -28.81 -1.47
C VAL A 814 47.13 -29.81 -1.03
N VAL A 815 46.56 -30.57 -1.96
CA VAL A 815 45.48 -31.51 -1.63
C VAL A 815 46.00 -32.70 -0.81
N ARG A 816 47.19 -33.23 -1.10
CA ARG A 816 47.82 -34.30 -0.30
C ARG A 816 48.15 -33.85 1.13
N ALA A 817 48.39 -32.57 1.34
CA ALA A 817 48.72 -32.00 2.64
C ALA A 817 47.48 -31.59 3.48
N LEU A 818 46.25 -31.88 3.02
CA LEU A 818 45.04 -31.61 3.80
C LEU A 818 44.96 -32.53 5.02
N GLN A 819 44.62 -31.97 6.18
CA GLN A 819 44.49 -32.72 7.42
C GLN A 819 43.26 -33.66 7.42
N SER A 820 42.17 -33.26 6.75
CA SER A 820 40.99 -34.11 6.59
C SER A 820 41.24 -35.18 5.54
N VAL A 821 41.14 -36.44 5.97
CA VAL A 821 41.24 -37.61 5.09
C VAL A 821 40.12 -37.59 4.04
N GLN A 822 38.91 -37.16 4.43
CA GLN A 822 37.76 -37.04 3.55
C GLN A 822 37.98 -35.99 2.46
N ASP A 823 38.42 -34.78 2.83
CA ASP A 823 38.65 -33.70 1.87
C ASP A 823 39.74 -34.04 0.87
N GLY A 824 40.86 -34.61 1.34
CA GLY A 824 41.94 -35.07 0.46
C GLY A 824 41.45 -36.15 -0.51
N THR A 825 40.69 -37.13 -0.01
CA THR A 825 40.14 -38.25 -0.81
C THR A 825 39.05 -37.78 -1.77
N ALA A 826 38.32 -36.71 -1.47
CA ALA A 826 37.32 -36.13 -2.36
C ALA A 826 37.93 -35.25 -3.46
N LEU A 827 39.03 -34.55 -3.18
CA LEU A 827 39.62 -33.58 -4.11
C LEU A 827 40.68 -34.19 -5.05
N LEU A 828 41.44 -35.19 -4.60
CA LEU A 828 42.46 -35.86 -5.44
C LEU A 828 41.93 -36.49 -6.73
N PRO A 829 40.76 -37.18 -6.73
CA PRO A 829 40.19 -37.76 -7.96
C PRO A 829 39.95 -36.72 -9.06
N ARG A 830 39.60 -35.49 -8.68
CA ARG A 830 39.38 -34.39 -9.62
C ARG A 830 40.68 -33.97 -10.31
N LEU A 831 41.79 -33.93 -9.57
CA LEU A 831 43.12 -33.67 -10.14
C LEU A 831 43.61 -34.85 -10.99
N ALA A 832 43.32 -36.08 -10.58
CA ALA A 832 43.62 -37.27 -11.39
C ALA A 832 42.91 -37.22 -12.74
N LYS A 833 41.65 -36.77 -12.78
CA LYS A 833 40.95 -36.52 -14.03
C LYS A 833 41.64 -35.42 -14.86
N VAL A 834 42.01 -34.29 -14.26
CA VAL A 834 42.76 -33.25 -14.99
C VAL A 834 44.05 -33.81 -15.60
N MET A 835 44.80 -34.61 -14.85
CA MET A 835 46.00 -35.29 -15.35
C MET A 835 45.69 -36.12 -16.59
N LYS A 836 44.60 -36.90 -16.59
CA LYS A 836 44.15 -37.65 -17.76
C LYS A 836 43.82 -36.72 -18.93
N ASP A 837 43.00 -35.69 -18.70
CA ASP A 837 42.50 -34.78 -19.73
C ASP A 837 43.64 -34.02 -20.44
N ILE A 838 44.76 -33.77 -19.75
CA ILE A 838 45.95 -33.12 -20.32
C ILE A 838 47.10 -34.08 -20.68
N GLY A 839 46.85 -35.40 -20.65
CA GLY A 839 47.78 -36.43 -21.11
C GLY A 839 48.95 -36.76 -20.17
N MET A 840 48.83 -36.52 -18.86
CA MET A 840 49.82 -36.90 -17.85
C MET A 840 49.58 -38.32 -17.30
N THR A 841 50.66 -39.01 -16.95
CA THR A 841 50.64 -40.33 -16.32
C THR A 841 50.36 -40.25 -14.81
N GLY A 842 49.98 -41.35 -14.17
CA GLY A 842 49.74 -41.39 -12.71
C GLY A 842 48.28 -41.19 -12.28
N SER A 843 47.37 -40.92 -13.22
CA SER A 843 45.94 -40.68 -12.94
C SER A 843 45.24 -41.91 -12.34
N ARG A 844 45.52 -43.11 -12.88
CA ARG A 844 44.87 -44.36 -12.46
C ARG A 844 45.28 -44.77 -11.05
N GLU A 845 46.54 -44.57 -10.71
CA GLU A 845 47.13 -44.90 -9.42
C GLU A 845 46.53 -44.03 -8.31
N ILE A 846 46.36 -42.72 -8.58
CA ILE A 846 45.71 -41.79 -7.64
C ILE A 846 44.24 -42.18 -7.42
N LEU A 847 43.51 -42.53 -8.49
CA LEU A 847 42.12 -42.95 -8.38
C LEU A 847 41.97 -44.27 -7.62
N ALA A 848 42.87 -45.23 -7.84
CA ALA A 848 42.89 -46.50 -7.13
C ALA A 848 43.14 -46.31 -5.62
N ASP A 849 44.11 -45.46 -5.24
CA ASP A 849 44.37 -45.12 -3.84
C ASP A 849 43.16 -44.43 -3.17
N CYS A 850 42.53 -43.47 -3.87
CA CYS A 850 41.33 -42.80 -3.37
C CYS A 850 40.16 -43.77 -3.23
N ALA A 851 39.97 -44.69 -4.17
CA ALA A 851 38.94 -45.73 -4.11
C ALA A 851 39.17 -46.68 -2.93
N ALA A 852 40.42 -47.10 -2.68
CA ALA A 852 40.77 -47.94 -1.55
C ALA A 852 40.45 -47.25 -0.21
N LYS A 853 40.77 -45.95 -0.08
CA LYS A 853 40.43 -45.15 1.11
C LYS A 853 38.91 -44.98 1.27
N ALA A 854 38.21 -44.64 0.19
CA ALA A 854 36.76 -44.41 0.21
C ALA A 854 35.95 -45.66 0.60
N ARG A 855 36.46 -46.88 0.35
CA ARG A 855 35.81 -48.12 0.82
C ARG A 855 35.66 -48.20 2.33
N ASN A 856 36.49 -47.49 3.09
CA ASN A 856 36.48 -47.50 4.55
C ASN A 856 35.64 -46.37 5.18
N PHE A 857 35.06 -45.47 4.39
CA PHE A 857 34.28 -44.33 4.90
C PHE A 857 32.88 -44.73 5.39
N GLY A 858 32.23 -43.95 6.25
CA GLY A 858 30.82 -44.12 6.60
C GLY A 858 29.85 -43.91 5.42
N ALA A 859 28.55 -44.13 5.69
CA ALA A 859 27.47 -44.00 4.70
C ALA A 859 26.79 -42.62 4.67
N ASP A 860 27.14 -41.72 5.60
CA ASP A 860 26.51 -40.41 5.80
C ASP A 860 27.55 -39.28 5.92
N GLY A 861 27.10 -38.02 5.85
CA GLY A 861 27.94 -36.83 6.10
C GLY A 861 29.11 -36.66 5.11
N ASP A 862 30.25 -36.16 5.60
CA ASP A 862 31.44 -35.90 4.78
C ASP A 862 32.03 -37.18 4.16
N ASP A 863 31.88 -38.31 4.84
CA ASP A 863 32.28 -39.65 4.39
C ASP A 863 31.46 -40.08 3.15
N ALA A 864 30.14 -39.90 3.20
CA ALA A 864 29.25 -40.13 2.06
C ALA A 864 29.55 -39.21 0.88
N TYR A 865 29.81 -37.93 1.16
CA TYR A 865 30.18 -36.95 0.16
C TYR A 865 31.47 -37.37 -0.57
N ALA A 866 32.52 -37.72 0.18
CA ALA A 866 33.80 -38.15 -0.37
C ALA A 866 33.67 -39.44 -1.20
N ARG A 867 32.93 -40.45 -0.69
CA ARG A 867 32.58 -41.67 -1.45
C ARG A 867 31.94 -41.33 -2.81
N GLY A 868 30.96 -40.42 -2.82
CA GLY A 868 30.27 -40.01 -4.03
C GLY A 868 31.18 -39.29 -5.04
N VAL A 869 32.09 -38.42 -4.58
CA VAL A 869 33.04 -37.75 -5.49
C VAL A 869 34.03 -38.74 -6.11
N VAL A 870 34.57 -39.67 -5.32
CA VAL A 870 35.48 -40.71 -5.83
C VAL A 870 34.80 -41.57 -6.87
N ALA A 871 33.58 -42.06 -6.59
CA ALA A 871 32.81 -42.86 -7.53
C ALA A 871 32.57 -42.13 -8.86
N GLN A 872 32.24 -40.83 -8.81
CA GLN A 872 31.98 -40.03 -10.01
C GLN A 872 33.18 -39.97 -10.96
N GLU A 873 34.39 -39.81 -10.43
CA GLU A 873 35.61 -39.72 -11.25
C GLU A 873 36.18 -41.10 -11.59
N LEU A 874 36.00 -42.10 -10.72
CA LEU A 874 36.40 -43.49 -10.96
C LEU A 874 35.59 -44.16 -12.08
N TYR A 875 34.32 -43.77 -12.28
CA TYR A 875 33.41 -44.43 -13.21
C TYR A 875 33.95 -44.53 -14.64
N GLU A 876 34.73 -43.55 -15.10
CA GLU A 876 35.30 -43.56 -16.45
C GLU A 876 36.45 -44.58 -16.62
N PHE A 877 36.97 -45.12 -15.52
CA PHE A 877 38.07 -46.09 -15.49
C PHE A 877 37.62 -47.48 -15.05
N ASP A 878 36.76 -47.53 -14.02
CA ASP A 878 36.22 -48.75 -13.44
C ASP A 878 34.75 -48.49 -13.02
N PRO A 879 33.79 -48.67 -13.95
CA PRO A 879 32.37 -48.45 -13.68
C PRO A 879 31.82 -49.34 -12.56
N GLU A 880 32.31 -50.57 -12.44
CA GLU A 880 31.84 -51.53 -11.44
C GLU A 880 32.28 -51.08 -10.04
N ALA A 881 33.58 -50.83 -9.85
CA ALA A 881 34.08 -50.35 -8.57
C ALA A 881 33.47 -48.99 -8.18
N ALA A 882 33.21 -48.11 -9.15
CA ALA A 882 32.52 -46.85 -8.90
C ALA A 882 31.10 -47.04 -8.38
N LEU A 883 30.33 -47.95 -8.97
CA LEU A 883 28.96 -48.25 -8.51
C LEU A 883 28.96 -48.98 -7.16
N GLU A 884 29.94 -49.85 -6.89
CA GLU A 884 30.11 -50.47 -5.56
C GLU A 884 30.32 -49.44 -4.45
N LEU A 885 31.09 -48.37 -4.71
CA LEU A 885 31.31 -47.30 -3.73
C LEU A 885 30.03 -46.54 -3.35
N LEU A 886 29.02 -46.53 -4.24
CA LEU A 886 27.75 -45.84 -4.04
C LEU A 886 26.70 -46.71 -3.32
N LYS A 887 26.82 -48.04 -3.34
CA LYS A 887 25.84 -48.95 -2.72
C LYS A 887 25.56 -48.65 -1.24
N PRO A 888 26.56 -48.36 -0.39
CA PRO A 888 26.33 -48.11 1.04
C PRO A 888 25.58 -46.81 1.34
N LEU A 889 25.53 -45.86 0.39
CA LEU A 889 24.91 -44.55 0.60
C LEU A 889 23.38 -44.68 0.65
N ARG A 890 22.79 -44.22 1.76
CA ARG A 890 21.35 -44.34 2.04
C ARG A 890 20.58 -43.02 1.90
N ASP A 891 21.25 -41.89 2.07
CA ASP A 891 20.65 -40.56 1.87
C ASP A 891 20.47 -40.21 0.39
N GLY A 892 19.32 -39.61 0.09
CA GLY A 892 18.90 -39.22 -1.25
C GLY A 892 19.85 -38.27 -1.95
N HIS A 893 20.36 -37.27 -1.22
CA HIS A 893 21.24 -36.28 -1.82
C HIS A 893 22.63 -36.87 -2.15
N HIS A 894 23.26 -37.55 -1.19
CA HIS A 894 24.61 -38.07 -1.34
C HIS A 894 24.70 -39.23 -2.34
N ARG A 895 23.65 -40.03 -2.50
CA ARG A 895 23.56 -41.11 -3.50
C ARG A 895 23.16 -40.60 -4.89
N ALA A 896 22.16 -39.71 -4.97
CA ALA A 896 21.64 -39.30 -6.28
C ALA A 896 22.59 -38.36 -7.03
N ARG A 897 23.27 -37.44 -6.32
CA ARG A 897 24.22 -36.49 -6.93
C ARG A 897 25.29 -37.15 -7.83
N PRO A 898 26.06 -38.15 -7.36
CA PRO A 898 27.08 -38.79 -8.20
C PRO A 898 26.47 -39.58 -9.37
N LEU A 899 25.34 -40.29 -9.16
CA LEU A 899 24.65 -41.01 -10.23
C LEU A 899 24.18 -40.08 -11.35
N VAL A 900 23.59 -38.94 -11.00
CA VAL A 900 23.16 -37.91 -11.96
C VAL A 900 24.36 -37.35 -12.74
N ASN A 901 25.46 -37.04 -12.06
CA ASN A 901 26.64 -36.50 -12.71
C ASN A 901 27.28 -37.51 -13.67
N ILE A 902 27.32 -38.80 -13.30
CA ILE A 902 27.78 -39.87 -14.18
C ILE A 902 26.85 -40.01 -15.39
N ALA A 903 25.55 -40.10 -15.16
CA ALA A 903 24.55 -40.23 -16.23
C ALA A 903 24.64 -39.07 -17.24
N ARG A 904 24.79 -37.83 -16.78
CA ARG A 904 24.93 -36.66 -17.65
C ARG A 904 26.21 -36.68 -18.48
N ARG A 905 27.30 -37.25 -17.96
CA ARG A 905 28.54 -37.45 -18.73
C ARG A 905 28.38 -38.57 -19.77
N MET A 906 27.60 -39.60 -19.45
CA MET A 906 27.33 -40.72 -20.33
C MET A 906 26.24 -40.43 -21.37
N ALA A 907 25.35 -39.47 -21.16
CA ALA A 907 24.16 -39.25 -22.00
C ALA A 907 24.44 -39.16 -23.51
N ALA A 908 25.56 -38.53 -23.89
CA ALA A 908 25.98 -38.42 -25.30
C ALA A 908 26.81 -39.61 -25.82
N LYS A 909 27.29 -40.49 -24.94
CA LYS A 909 28.15 -41.64 -25.29
C LYS A 909 27.41 -42.98 -25.23
N ASP A 910 26.53 -43.13 -24.24
CA ASP A 910 25.73 -44.32 -23.96
C ASP A 910 24.38 -43.88 -23.35
N PRO A 911 23.40 -43.53 -24.22
CA PRO A 911 22.06 -43.14 -23.83
C PRO A 911 21.33 -44.14 -22.93
N ASP A 912 21.46 -45.45 -23.21
CA ASP A 912 20.80 -46.51 -22.46
C ASP A 912 21.32 -46.57 -21.02
N ARG A 913 22.64 -46.55 -20.86
CA ARG A 913 23.27 -46.56 -19.55
C ARG A 913 22.99 -45.29 -18.77
N ALA A 914 22.95 -44.13 -19.43
CA ALA A 914 22.63 -42.87 -18.80
C ALA A 914 21.20 -42.86 -18.20
N VAL A 915 20.23 -43.38 -18.94
CA VAL A 915 18.84 -43.51 -18.45
C VAL A 915 18.75 -44.50 -17.30
N ALA A 916 19.40 -45.66 -17.42
CA ALA A 916 19.42 -46.67 -16.35
C ALA A 916 20.01 -46.13 -15.04
N LEU A 917 21.04 -45.28 -15.11
CA LEU A 917 21.64 -44.64 -13.94
C LEU A 917 20.74 -43.57 -13.31
N ILE A 918 19.99 -42.81 -14.11
CA ILE A 918 19.00 -41.84 -13.61
C ILE A 918 17.81 -42.55 -12.95
N GLU A 919 17.35 -43.65 -13.51
CA GLU A 919 16.29 -44.46 -12.90
C GLU A 919 16.71 -45.10 -11.57
N GLN A 920 18.01 -45.31 -11.35
CA GLN A 920 18.57 -45.69 -10.04
C GLN A 920 18.64 -44.51 -9.05
N ALA A 921 18.53 -43.27 -9.52
CA ALA A 921 18.56 -42.03 -8.76
C ALA A 921 17.15 -41.39 -8.66
N LYS A 922 16.12 -42.20 -8.35
CA LYS A 922 14.70 -41.80 -8.35
C LYS A 922 14.39 -40.50 -7.59
N GLU A 923 15.17 -40.21 -6.56
CA GLU A 923 15.01 -39.06 -5.67
C GLU A 923 15.52 -37.73 -6.27
N ALA A 924 16.19 -37.77 -7.43
CA ALA A 924 16.69 -36.59 -8.16
C ALA A 924 15.90 -36.29 -9.45
N SER A 925 14.57 -36.45 -9.42
CA SER A 925 13.68 -36.17 -10.56
C SER A 925 13.82 -34.75 -11.12
N TRP A 926 14.21 -33.78 -10.28
CA TRP A 926 14.45 -32.39 -10.64
C TRP A 926 15.69 -32.16 -11.52
N GLU A 927 16.59 -33.14 -11.67
CA GLU A 927 17.76 -33.07 -12.55
C GLU A 927 17.50 -33.66 -13.95
N LYS A 928 16.35 -34.32 -14.19
CA LYS A 928 15.96 -34.86 -15.50
C LYS A 928 16.07 -33.83 -16.64
N PRO A 929 15.65 -32.56 -16.48
CA PRO A 929 15.80 -31.56 -17.55
C PRO A 929 17.25 -31.37 -18.03
N ARG A 930 18.23 -31.47 -17.12
CA ARG A 930 19.65 -31.34 -17.48
C ARG A 930 20.19 -32.58 -18.20
N LEU A 931 19.64 -33.76 -17.92
CA LEU A 931 19.92 -34.97 -18.67
C LEU A 931 19.33 -34.86 -20.09
N CYS A 932 18.05 -34.48 -20.20
CA CYS A 932 17.36 -34.36 -21.49
C CYS A 932 18.08 -33.38 -22.41
N HIS A 933 18.60 -32.26 -21.90
CA HIS A 933 19.43 -31.33 -22.68
C HIS A 933 20.66 -32.01 -23.32
N ARG A 934 21.39 -32.84 -22.58
CA ARG A 934 22.58 -33.52 -23.08
C ARG A 934 22.24 -34.72 -23.95
N LEU A 935 21.16 -35.42 -23.64
CA LEU A 935 20.65 -36.54 -24.42
C LEU A 935 20.13 -36.08 -25.78
N ALA A 936 19.52 -34.89 -25.86
CA ALA A 936 19.03 -34.30 -27.10
C ALA A 936 20.15 -34.03 -28.13
N GLU A 937 21.42 -33.95 -27.70
CA GLU A 937 22.57 -33.84 -28.60
C GLU A 937 22.74 -35.10 -29.49
N THR A 938 22.23 -36.26 -29.06
CA THR A 938 22.45 -37.56 -29.72
C THR A 938 21.19 -38.41 -29.94
N ASP A 939 20.14 -38.26 -29.11
CA ASP A 939 18.86 -38.99 -29.19
C ASP A 939 17.70 -38.10 -28.70
N LEU A 940 17.26 -37.18 -29.56
CA LEU A 940 16.19 -36.23 -29.28
C LEU A 940 14.86 -36.92 -28.94
N ALA A 941 14.48 -37.96 -29.68
CA ALA A 941 13.22 -38.67 -29.47
C ALA A 941 13.14 -39.32 -28.08
N ARG A 942 14.27 -39.77 -27.55
CA ARG A 942 14.35 -40.28 -26.17
C ARG A 942 14.35 -39.16 -25.14
N ALA A 943 15.01 -38.04 -25.41
CA ALA A 943 14.98 -36.86 -24.55
C ALA A 943 13.57 -36.26 -24.42
N GLU A 944 12.73 -36.38 -25.45
CA GLU A 944 11.31 -35.94 -25.41
C GLU A 944 10.41 -36.89 -24.59
N ARG A 945 10.78 -38.18 -24.49
CA ARG A 945 10.01 -39.19 -23.71
C ARG A 945 10.29 -39.15 -22.21
N LEU A 946 11.51 -38.73 -21.83
CA LEU A 946 12.01 -38.63 -20.45
C LEU A 946 11.62 -37.31 -19.79
#